data_AF-A0A6P3WTZ2-F1
#
_entry.id   AF-A0A6P3WTZ2-F1
#
_cell.length_a   1.000
_cell.length_b   1.000
_cell.length_c   1.000
_cell.angle_alpha   90.00
_cell.angle_beta   90.00
_cell.angle_gamma   90.00
#
_symmetry.space_group_name_H-M   'P 1'
#
loop_
_entity.id
_entity.type
_entity.pdbx_description
1 polymer ?
#
loop_
_entity_poly.entity_id
_entity_poly.type
_entity_poly.pdbx_seq_one_letter_code
_entity_poly.pdbx_strand_id
1 'polypeptide(L)'
;MAEFSLNIQKHVKAGLVVSGKFDGSHACLAAATPGGTILVHSPHRQPQNVNFTDDKQPNKRLSWSGELAELQIGTEVKSLCTGRLGEDEREILLVGTITHVLAYHVEDNADVFYKEMSDGANCMIVAKVGWLPHQVVVVGGNCSVTVLDARGTEIFWMVMGGIVTSLAVYDFDGDGENELLTGTTDYEIRVQKEDVMLWETKETAAIVALTDLPNRQFAYAVDNGTIGVYEAGQRLWRVKSKHKVASIGTFDVNGDGVPELITGWSTGKVDARTYNTGEVIFKIQLSSGVAGIVEADYRRTGKPDLVVASVNGEVRGYSAGSATQAPEPGEIVRELLAKKQALQMELRQRSAAGSSLYHGSRLAISLLTKRGAARVALAAGPGLLVHCAIVFAEGVFEGETLVTHPTHPQGELEIALYPAKNDPVDIHVKVYVGPYGADLMQVFEVTRQLPRFCMYELVPRPQQIPEGLLSNGVVADVAERPQRIAIWLNQSLILGEELEVAESGPKAGCIEVWLRGMRDDKVHCFKSNASGKVTIQTDDPTLAGDVIQSLAMYLGVRELNSEATFPAEESRMLDALERVKGLREVDARLQAEAAGGAALLKSIVIRLEDARILENVDDMRRRLTQLKNINGDLIREHEIRLNSHRELAASLKELNVGVQRAARLRGRSQGFVFQVTAYAICLRIYEIAARTFHRMRYFLCIS
;
A
#
# COMPACT_ATOMS: atom_id res chain seq x y z
N MET A 1 22.92 -21.16 -15.46
CA MET A 1 22.96 -20.44 -16.76
C MET A 1 21.53 -20.33 -17.27
N ALA A 2 21.22 -19.40 -18.18
CA ALA A 2 19.87 -19.35 -18.77
C ALA A 2 19.65 -20.59 -19.65
N GLU A 3 18.54 -21.27 -19.46
CA GLU A 3 18.14 -22.46 -20.22
C GLU A 3 17.69 -22.09 -21.63
N PHE A 4 17.11 -20.90 -21.78
CA PHE A 4 16.83 -20.29 -23.08
C PHE A 4 16.95 -18.77 -23.01
N SER A 5 17.21 -18.16 -24.15
CA SER A 5 17.19 -16.72 -24.33
C SER A 5 16.62 -16.37 -25.70
N LEU A 6 15.65 -15.45 -25.74
CA LEU A 6 15.02 -14.95 -26.96
C LEU A 6 14.92 -13.43 -26.90
N ASN A 7 14.73 -12.79 -28.06
CA ASN A 7 14.53 -11.35 -28.16
C ASN A 7 13.32 -11.04 -29.04
N ILE A 8 12.30 -10.41 -28.45
CA ILE A 8 11.03 -10.05 -29.10
C ILE A 8 11.19 -8.82 -30.02
N GLN A 9 12.37 -8.18 -30.02
CA GLN A 9 12.71 -6.99 -30.83
C GLN A 9 11.74 -5.80 -30.66
N LYS A 10 11.00 -5.78 -29.56
CA LYS A 10 10.05 -4.73 -29.22
C LYS A 10 10.20 -4.31 -27.77
N HIS A 11 9.94 -3.03 -27.52
CA HIS A 11 9.98 -2.48 -26.17
C HIS A 11 8.74 -2.90 -25.37
N VAL A 12 8.99 -3.35 -24.15
CA VAL A 12 7.97 -3.82 -23.21
C VAL A 12 7.87 -2.84 -22.05
N LYS A 13 6.65 -2.54 -21.62
CA LYS A 13 6.39 -1.67 -20.48
C LYS A 13 6.61 -2.43 -19.18
N ALA A 14 7.33 -1.82 -18.23
CA ALA A 14 7.61 -2.44 -16.94
C ALA A 14 6.33 -2.66 -16.13
N GLY A 15 6.27 -3.79 -15.42
CA GLY A 15 5.12 -4.25 -14.64
C GLY A 15 4.00 -4.90 -15.45
N LEU A 16 4.10 -4.98 -16.78
CA LEU A 16 3.01 -5.45 -17.67
C LEU A 16 3.41 -6.65 -18.51
N VAL A 17 3.85 -7.72 -17.83
CA VAL A 17 4.19 -9.00 -18.42
C VAL A 17 3.49 -10.09 -17.62
N VAL A 18 2.77 -10.97 -18.31
CA VAL A 18 2.11 -12.14 -17.73
C VAL A 18 2.34 -13.37 -18.59
N SER A 19 2.12 -14.54 -17.99
CA SER A 19 2.10 -15.81 -18.69
C SER A 19 0.69 -16.39 -18.64
N GLY A 20 0.26 -17.04 -19.72
CA GLY A 20 -0.99 -17.79 -19.68
C GLY A 20 -1.15 -18.86 -20.75
N LYS A 21 -2.00 -19.83 -20.47
CA LYS A 21 -2.35 -20.95 -21.36
C LYS A 21 -3.59 -20.63 -22.20
N PHE A 22 -3.41 -19.79 -23.21
CA PHE A 22 -4.52 -19.32 -24.05
C PHE A 22 -5.17 -20.39 -24.92
N ASP A 23 -4.42 -21.42 -25.31
CA ASP A 23 -4.93 -22.59 -26.04
C ASP A 23 -5.31 -23.76 -25.09
N GLY A 24 -5.21 -23.53 -23.77
CA GLY A 24 -5.47 -24.52 -22.72
C GLY A 24 -4.28 -25.42 -22.38
N SER A 25 -3.20 -25.43 -23.17
CA SER A 25 -2.09 -26.38 -22.99
C SER A 25 -0.71 -25.73 -22.94
N HIS A 26 -0.43 -24.77 -23.83
CA HIS A 26 0.88 -24.16 -24.00
C HIS A 26 0.97 -22.82 -23.28
N ALA A 27 2.03 -22.64 -22.51
CA ALA A 27 2.33 -21.35 -21.88
C ALA A 27 2.76 -20.34 -22.96
N CYS A 28 2.03 -19.23 -23.02
CA CYS A 28 2.32 -18.08 -23.87
C CYS A 28 2.70 -16.88 -23.00
N LEU A 29 3.57 -16.02 -23.51
CA LEU A 29 3.93 -14.77 -22.84
C LEU A 29 3.10 -13.62 -23.41
N ALA A 30 2.42 -12.85 -22.57
CA ALA A 30 1.73 -11.63 -22.98
C ALA A 30 2.37 -10.41 -22.34
N ALA A 31 2.65 -9.38 -23.14
CA ALA A 31 3.39 -8.20 -22.72
C ALA A 31 2.82 -6.92 -23.35
N ALA A 32 2.63 -5.87 -22.55
CA ALA A 32 2.16 -4.59 -23.08
C ALA A 32 3.33 -3.72 -23.59
N THR A 33 3.13 -3.04 -24.71
CA THR A 33 4.06 -2.05 -25.24
C THR A 33 3.67 -0.63 -24.76
N PRO A 34 4.62 0.32 -24.73
CA PRO A 34 4.30 1.72 -24.42
C PRO A 34 3.25 2.36 -25.35
N GLY A 35 3.12 1.85 -26.58
CA GLY A 35 2.16 2.34 -27.58
C GLY A 35 0.74 1.79 -27.47
N GLY A 36 0.40 1.03 -26.42
CA GLY A 36 -0.95 0.48 -26.25
C GLY A 36 -1.27 -0.72 -27.13
N THR A 37 -0.23 -1.42 -27.60
CA THR A 37 -0.35 -2.73 -28.28
C THR A 37 0.09 -3.82 -27.31
N ILE A 38 -0.61 -4.95 -27.29
CA ILE A 38 -0.22 -6.13 -26.52
C ILE A 38 0.43 -7.14 -27.45
N LEU A 39 1.58 -7.64 -27.04
CA LEU A 39 2.33 -8.68 -27.72
C LEU A 39 1.99 -10.01 -27.06
N VAL A 40 1.62 -11.02 -27.84
CA VAL A 40 1.48 -12.40 -27.35
C VAL A 40 2.48 -13.27 -28.07
N HIS A 41 3.42 -13.86 -27.34
CA HIS A 41 4.41 -14.79 -27.90
C HIS A 41 4.03 -16.22 -27.53
N SER A 42 3.88 -17.07 -28.55
CA SER A 42 3.63 -18.51 -28.41
C SER A 42 4.72 -19.30 -29.12
N PRO A 43 5.70 -19.87 -28.38
CA PRO A 43 6.88 -20.51 -28.96
C PRO A 43 6.57 -21.83 -29.70
N HIS A 44 5.42 -22.45 -29.44
CA HIS A 44 5.03 -23.74 -30.03
C HIS A 44 3.91 -23.61 -31.06
N ARG A 45 3.55 -22.38 -31.46
CA ARG A 45 2.53 -22.16 -32.47
C ARG A 45 3.07 -22.59 -33.84
N GLN A 46 2.45 -23.59 -34.44
CA GLN A 46 2.75 -23.92 -35.82
C GLN A 46 2.27 -22.78 -36.73
N PRO A 47 3.11 -22.28 -37.65
CA PRO A 47 2.66 -21.29 -38.62
C PRO A 47 1.52 -21.91 -39.43
N GLN A 48 0.33 -21.30 -39.36
CA GLN A 48 -0.77 -21.71 -40.23
C GLN A 48 -0.31 -21.46 -41.67
N ASN A 49 -0.24 -22.52 -42.48
CA ASN A 49 -0.12 -22.40 -43.93
C ASN A 49 -1.41 -21.74 -44.43
N VAL A 50 -1.42 -20.41 -44.45
CA VAL A 50 -2.48 -19.65 -45.10
C VAL A 50 -2.31 -19.92 -46.59
N ASN A 51 -3.20 -20.72 -47.17
CA ASN A 51 -3.36 -20.76 -48.61
C ASN A 51 -3.58 -19.32 -49.10
N PHE A 52 -2.74 -18.87 -50.02
CA PHE A 52 -2.69 -17.53 -50.63
C PHE A 52 -3.95 -17.15 -51.45
N THR A 53 -5.15 -17.54 -51.01
CA THR A 53 -6.42 -17.27 -51.70
C THR A 53 -7.43 -16.50 -50.87
N ASP A 54 -7.07 -16.00 -49.68
CA ASP A 54 -8.01 -15.26 -48.81
C ASP A 54 -7.49 -13.84 -48.49
N ASP A 55 -7.25 -13.07 -49.55
CA ASP A 55 -6.77 -11.68 -49.52
C ASP A 55 -7.85 -10.66 -49.05
N LYS A 56 -8.87 -11.12 -48.33
CA LYS A 56 -10.00 -10.28 -47.84
C LYS A 56 -10.58 -10.75 -46.50
N GLN A 57 -9.84 -10.60 -45.40
CA GLN A 57 -10.46 -10.40 -44.08
C GLN A 57 -9.86 -9.18 -43.38
N PRO A 58 -10.48 -7.98 -43.49
CA PRO A 58 -9.89 -6.74 -43.01
C PRO A 58 -10.07 -6.45 -41.50
N ASN A 59 -10.63 -7.34 -40.67
CA ASN A 59 -11.00 -7.00 -39.29
C ASN A 59 -10.66 -8.09 -38.25
N LYS A 60 -9.38 -8.42 -38.04
CA LYS A 60 -8.96 -9.17 -36.84
C LYS A 60 -8.19 -8.24 -35.91
N ARG A 61 -8.63 -8.13 -34.65
CA ARG A 61 -8.02 -7.26 -33.63
C ARG A 61 -6.64 -7.77 -33.21
N LEU A 62 -6.46 -9.09 -33.27
CA LEU A 62 -5.20 -9.81 -33.10
C LEU A 62 -4.67 -10.30 -34.45
N SER A 63 -3.42 -9.96 -34.78
CA SER A 63 -2.72 -10.46 -35.97
C SER A 63 -1.48 -11.26 -35.61
N TRP A 64 -1.33 -12.45 -36.18
CA TRP A 64 -0.18 -13.33 -35.96
C TRP A 64 0.88 -13.15 -37.05
N SER A 65 2.13 -13.00 -36.65
CA SER A 65 3.33 -13.03 -37.49
C SER A 65 4.28 -14.11 -36.96
N GLY A 66 4.05 -15.34 -37.41
CA GLY A 66 4.76 -16.52 -36.89
C GLY A 66 4.37 -16.83 -35.45
N GLU A 67 5.34 -16.78 -34.54
CA GLU A 67 5.17 -17.04 -33.11
C GLU A 67 4.70 -15.82 -32.30
N LEU A 68 4.69 -14.63 -32.90
CA LEU A 68 4.32 -13.37 -32.25
C LEU A 68 2.96 -12.88 -32.77
N ALA A 69 2.07 -12.49 -31.86
CA ALA A 69 0.83 -11.82 -32.17
C ALA A 69 0.80 -10.39 -31.63
N GLU A 70 0.07 -9.53 -32.32
CA GLU A 70 -0.15 -8.14 -31.93
C GLU A 70 -1.63 -7.86 -31.78
N LEU A 71 -2.04 -7.44 -30.58
CA LEU A 71 -3.39 -7.03 -30.24
C LEU A 71 -3.42 -5.51 -30.08
N GLN A 72 -4.13 -4.82 -30.97
CA GLN A 72 -4.27 -3.37 -30.89
C GLN A 72 -5.41 -2.99 -29.94
N ILE A 73 -5.07 -2.33 -28.83
CA ILE A 73 -6.05 -1.80 -27.86
C ILE A 73 -6.39 -0.34 -28.19
N GLY A 74 -5.42 0.42 -28.73
CA GLY A 74 -5.61 1.82 -29.13
C GLY A 74 -5.60 2.83 -27.98
N THR A 75 -5.38 2.37 -26.74
CA THR A 75 -5.28 3.21 -25.53
C THR A 75 -4.14 2.72 -24.63
N GLU A 76 -3.72 3.54 -23.67
CA GLU A 76 -2.66 3.17 -22.74
C GLU A 76 -3.11 2.02 -21.82
N VAL A 77 -2.37 0.91 -21.86
CA VAL A 77 -2.56 -0.22 -20.95
C VAL A 77 -1.94 0.11 -19.58
N LYS A 78 -2.74 -0.03 -18.53
CA LYS A 78 -2.36 0.23 -17.13
C LYS A 78 -2.10 -1.05 -16.35
N SER A 79 -2.86 -2.11 -16.62
CA SER A 79 -2.70 -3.42 -15.99
C SER A 79 -2.99 -4.54 -16.97
N LEU A 80 -2.39 -5.70 -16.73
CA LEU A 80 -2.53 -6.88 -17.57
C LEU A 80 -2.52 -8.10 -16.66
N CYS A 81 -3.46 -9.02 -16.87
CA CYS A 81 -3.64 -10.20 -16.03
C CYS A 81 -4.11 -11.38 -16.90
N THR A 82 -3.81 -12.59 -16.47
CA THR A 82 -4.29 -13.84 -17.05
C THR A 82 -4.93 -14.68 -15.96
N GLY A 83 -5.94 -15.46 -16.34
CA GLY A 83 -6.54 -16.41 -15.43
C GLY A 83 -7.72 -17.14 -16.04
N ARG A 84 -8.17 -18.17 -15.33
CA ARG A 84 -9.32 -18.98 -15.74
C ARG A 84 -10.60 -18.29 -15.27
N LEU A 85 -11.50 -17.97 -16.18
CA LEU A 85 -12.81 -17.43 -15.84
C LEU A 85 -13.88 -18.39 -16.35
N GLY A 86 -14.66 -18.96 -15.43
CA GLY A 86 -15.67 -19.96 -15.75
C GLY A 86 -15.14 -21.39 -15.84
N GLU A 87 -15.83 -22.22 -16.61
CA GLU A 87 -15.55 -23.67 -16.72
C GLU A 87 -14.54 -24.02 -17.82
N ASP A 88 -14.27 -23.12 -18.77
CA ASP A 88 -13.29 -23.35 -19.84
C ASP A 88 -11.89 -23.57 -19.24
N GLU A 89 -11.12 -24.53 -19.76
CA GLU A 89 -9.73 -24.76 -19.33
C GLU A 89 -8.77 -23.71 -19.90
N ARG A 90 -9.19 -22.97 -20.93
CA ARG A 90 -8.42 -21.89 -21.54
C ARG A 90 -8.38 -20.67 -20.64
N GLU A 91 -7.20 -20.08 -20.50
CA GLU A 91 -7.04 -18.83 -19.77
C GLU A 91 -7.43 -17.63 -20.65
N ILE A 92 -8.00 -16.62 -20.00
CA ILE A 92 -8.44 -15.38 -20.65
C ILE A 92 -7.41 -14.29 -20.39
N LEU A 93 -7.14 -13.49 -21.42
CA LEU A 93 -6.31 -12.30 -21.30
C LEU A 93 -7.18 -11.11 -20.84
N LEU A 94 -6.84 -10.55 -19.68
CA LEU A 94 -7.49 -9.35 -19.14
C LEU A 94 -6.61 -8.13 -19.34
N VAL A 95 -7.18 -7.09 -19.92
CA VAL A 95 -6.51 -5.84 -20.25
C VAL A 95 -7.21 -4.70 -19.54
N GLY A 96 -6.49 -4.06 -18.63
CA GLY A 96 -6.98 -2.90 -17.88
C GLY A 96 -6.41 -1.62 -18.47
N THR A 97 -7.30 -0.68 -18.77
CA THR A 97 -6.95 0.65 -19.28
C THR A 97 -7.41 1.73 -18.31
N ILE A 98 -7.20 2.99 -18.68
CA ILE A 98 -7.72 4.13 -17.91
C ILE A 98 -9.25 4.24 -17.90
N THR A 99 -9.97 3.57 -18.82
CA THR A 99 -11.43 3.74 -18.96
C THR A 99 -12.22 2.44 -18.97
N HIS A 100 -11.58 1.29 -19.16
CA HIS A 100 -12.28 0.01 -19.30
C HIS A 100 -11.39 -1.17 -18.99
N VAL A 101 -12.04 -2.30 -18.71
CA VAL A 101 -11.47 -3.64 -18.64
C VAL A 101 -11.99 -4.45 -19.82
N LEU A 102 -11.08 -5.07 -20.55
CA LEU A 102 -11.36 -5.97 -21.66
C LEU A 102 -10.91 -7.39 -21.26
N ALA A 103 -11.83 -8.34 -21.30
CA ALA A 103 -11.52 -9.76 -21.22
C ALA A 103 -11.55 -10.36 -22.63
N TYR A 104 -10.48 -11.05 -23.03
CA TYR A 104 -10.24 -11.43 -24.41
C TYR A 104 -9.75 -12.88 -24.55
N HIS A 105 -10.43 -13.66 -25.40
CA HIS A 105 -9.95 -14.97 -25.83
C HIS A 105 -9.00 -14.81 -27.01
N VAL A 106 -7.73 -15.16 -26.80
CA VAL A 106 -6.65 -14.99 -27.78
C VAL A 106 -6.83 -15.94 -28.98
N GLU A 107 -7.18 -17.21 -28.75
CA GLU A 107 -7.34 -18.18 -29.84
C GLU A 107 -8.59 -17.94 -30.69
N ASP A 108 -9.72 -17.65 -30.04
CA ASP A 108 -10.98 -17.36 -30.73
C ASP A 108 -11.01 -15.94 -31.33
N ASN A 109 -10.02 -15.10 -30.98
CA ASN A 109 -9.95 -13.68 -31.34
C ASN A 109 -11.29 -12.97 -31.04
N ALA A 110 -11.81 -13.19 -29.82
CA ALA A 110 -13.13 -12.77 -29.40
C ALA A 110 -13.12 -12.08 -28.03
N ASP A 111 -13.92 -11.03 -27.89
CA ASP A 111 -14.15 -10.34 -26.61
C ASP A 111 -15.11 -11.19 -25.75
N VAL A 112 -14.69 -11.55 -24.52
CA VAL A 112 -15.55 -12.23 -23.53
C VAL A 112 -16.51 -11.22 -22.93
N PHE A 113 -15.95 -10.11 -22.44
CA PHE A 113 -16.72 -8.96 -22.01
C PHE A 113 -15.89 -7.68 -22.15
N TYR A 114 -16.60 -6.57 -22.27
CA TYR A 114 -16.06 -5.22 -22.22
C TYR A 114 -16.82 -4.45 -21.16
N LYS A 115 -16.10 -3.96 -20.14
CA LYS A 115 -16.68 -3.24 -19.02
C LYS A 115 -16.04 -1.88 -18.89
N GLU A 116 -16.84 -0.82 -19.04
CA GLU A 116 -16.38 0.53 -18.73
C GLU A 116 -16.15 0.68 -17.21
N MET A 117 -15.01 1.27 -16.86
CA MET A 117 -14.56 1.52 -15.50
C MET A 117 -14.27 3.02 -15.36
N SER A 118 -15.15 3.75 -14.68
CA SER A 118 -14.97 5.19 -14.40
C SER A 118 -13.69 5.49 -13.62
N ASP A 119 -13.30 4.57 -12.74
CA ASP A 119 -12.09 4.66 -11.91
C ASP A 119 -10.81 4.18 -12.58
N GLY A 120 -10.92 3.62 -13.79
CA GLY A 120 -9.82 2.93 -14.47
C GLY A 120 -9.42 1.61 -13.80
N ALA A 121 -8.51 0.89 -14.45
CA ALA A 121 -8.00 -0.40 -13.99
C ALA A 121 -6.47 -0.33 -13.84
N ASN A 122 -6.02 0.21 -12.71
CA ASN A 122 -4.59 0.42 -12.40
C ASN A 122 -3.87 -0.89 -12.07
N CYS A 123 -4.56 -1.83 -11.43
CA CYS A 123 -4.08 -3.19 -11.16
C CYS A 123 -5.26 -4.17 -11.23
N MET A 124 -4.97 -5.43 -11.58
CA MET A 124 -5.99 -6.47 -11.69
C MET A 124 -5.42 -7.84 -11.32
N ILE A 125 -6.24 -8.69 -10.71
CA ILE A 125 -5.94 -10.10 -10.47
C ILE A 125 -7.16 -10.97 -10.77
N VAL A 126 -6.93 -12.20 -11.23
CA VAL A 126 -7.94 -13.26 -11.23
C VAL A 126 -7.70 -14.15 -10.03
N ALA A 127 -8.69 -14.26 -9.16
CA ALA A 127 -8.51 -14.90 -7.87
C ALA A 127 -9.80 -15.57 -7.39
N LYS A 128 -9.64 -16.64 -6.61
CA LYS A 128 -10.71 -17.15 -5.75
C LYS A 128 -10.60 -16.45 -4.39
N VAL A 129 -11.59 -15.62 -4.12
CA VAL A 129 -11.72 -14.89 -2.87
C VAL A 129 -12.60 -15.71 -1.92
N GLY A 130 -12.26 -15.76 -0.63
CA GLY A 130 -12.84 -16.67 0.37
C GLY A 130 -14.36 -16.74 0.40
N TRP A 131 -15.00 -15.57 0.40
CA TRP A 131 -16.46 -15.42 0.49
C TRP A 131 -17.21 -15.61 -0.83
N LEU A 132 -16.51 -15.92 -1.94
CA LEU A 132 -17.12 -16.11 -3.25
C LEU A 132 -16.91 -17.54 -3.77
N PRO A 133 -17.94 -18.17 -4.37
CA PRO A 133 -17.86 -19.56 -4.78
C PRO A 133 -16.98 -19.78 -6.01
N HIS A 134 -16.86 -18.78 -6.88
CA HIS A 134 -16.18 -18.86 -8.18
C HIS A 134 -14.98 -17.90 -8.26
N GLN A 135 -14.08 -18.14 -9.20
CA GLN A 135 -13.01 -17.19 -9.51
C GLN A 135 -13.61 -15.90 -10.07
N VAL A 136 -13.07 -14.77 -9.62
CA VAL A 136 -13.52 -13.43 -9.96
C VAL A 136 -12.35 -12.58 -10.41
N VAL A 137 -12.66 -11.50 -11.11
CA VAL A 137 -11.67 -10.47 -11.46
C VAL A 137 -11.75 -9.36 -10.42
N VAL A 138 -10.68 -9.15 -9.68
CA VAL A 138 -10.56 -8.01 -8.76
C VAL A 138 -9.80 -6.90 -9.47
N VAL A 139 -10.39 -5.72 -9.56
CA VAL A 139 -9.88 -4.55 -10.26
C VAL A 139 -9.64 -3.42 -9.27
N GLY A 140 -8.42 -2.93 -9.20
CA GLY A 140 -8.04 -1.75 -8.42
C GLY A 140 -8.03 -0.50 -9.28
N GLY A 141 -8.85 0.49 -8.92
CA GLY A 141 -9.00 1.76 -9.61
C GLY A 141 -8.46 2.96 -8.83
N ASN A 142 -8.94 4.14 -9.19
CA ASN A 142 -8.68 5.38 -8.48
C ASN A 142 -9.54 5.46 -7.20
N CYS A 143 -8.96 5.02 -6.08
CA CYS A 143 -9.63 4.99 -4.78
C CYS A 143 -10.80 4.00 -4.68
N SER A 144 -10.82 2.96 -5.51
CA SER A 144 -11.83 1.90 -5.44
C SER A 144 -11.24 0.54 -5.75
N VAL A 145 -11.90 -0.49 -5.23
CA VAL A 145 -11.72 -1.88 -5.65
C VAL A 145 -13.06 -2.42 -6.09
N THR A 146 -13.13 -2.96 -7.31
CA THR A 146 -14.32 -3.55 -7.90
C THR A 146 -14.07 -5.03 -8.18
N VAL A 147 -15.03 -5.89 -7.85
CA VAL A 147 -14.99 -7.32 -8.14
C VAL A 147 -16.01 -7.64 -9.23
N LEU A 148 -15.54 -8.25 -10.31
CA LEU A 148 -16.35 -8.63 -11.46
C LEU A 148 -16.50 -10.15 -11.55
N ASP A 149 -17.69 -10.61 -11.95
CA ASP A 149 -17.95 -12.00 -12.30
C ASP A 149 -17.34 -12.35 -13.68
N ALA A 150 -17.47 -13.62 -14.08
CA ALA A 150 -17.00 -14.11 -15.38
C ALA A 150 -17.67 -13.43 -16.60
N ARG A 151 -18.79 -12.72 -16.40
CA ARG A 151 -19.53 -11.99 -17.44
C ARG A 151 -19.22 -10.48 -17.43
N GLY A 152 -18.39 -10.00 -16.50
CA GLY A 152 -18.10 -8.58 -16.32
C GLY A 152 -19.15 -7.82 -15.50
N THR A 153 -20.05 -8.52 -14.80
CA THR A 153 -21.02 -7.93 -13.87
C THR A 153 -20.34 -7.62 -12.54
N GLU A 154 -20.60 -6.44 -12.00
CA GLU A 154 -20.08 -6.02 -10.70
C GLU A 154 -20.81 -6.74 -9.57
N ILE A 155 -20.06 -7.53 -8.79
CA ILE A 155 -20.56 -8.26 -7.62
C ILE A 155 -20.33 -7.45 -6.35
N PHE A 156 -19.15 -6.82 -6.26
CA PHE A 156 -18.70 -6.14 -5.06
C PHE A 156 -17.91 -4.89 -5.43
N TRP A 157 -18.05 -3.85 -4.62
CA TRP A 157 -17.33 -2.60 -4.79
C TRP A 157 -17.05 -1.98 -3.42
N MET A 158 -15.85 -1.40 -3.30
CA MET A 158 -15.46 -0.69 -2.09
C MET A 158 -14.53 0.48 -2.39
N VAL A 159 -14.42 1.37 -1.42
CA VAL A 159 -13.62 2.59 -1.51
C VAL A 159 -12.33 2.45 -0.73
N MET A 160 -11.23 2.92 -1.33
CA MET A 160 -9.90 2.90 -0.76
C MET A 160 -9.40 4.31 -0.44
N GLY A 161 -8.41 4.40 0.46
CA GLY A 161 -7.80 5.67 0.84
C GLY A 161 -7.11 6.35 -0.35
N GLY A 162 -6.32 5.61 -1.12
CA GLY A 162 -5.61 6.12 -2.29
C GLY A 162 -5.84 5.27 -3.54
N ILE A 163 -5.09 5.59 -4.60
CA ILE A 163 -5.09 4.81 -5.84
C ILE A 163 -4.57 3.41 -5.51
N VAL A 164 -5.29 2.38 -5.97
CA VAL A 164 -4.91 1.00 -5.74
C VAL A 164 -3.89 0.59 -6.80
N THR A 165 -2.70 0.23 -6.34
CA THR A 165 -1.53 -0.04 -7.20
C THR A 165 -1.20 -1.52 -7.28
N SER A 166 -1.58 -2.30 -6.27
CA SER A 166 -1.30 -3.73 -6.18
C SER A 166 -2.39 -4.46 -5.43
N LEU A 167 -2.63 -5.70 -5.85
CA LEU A 167 -3.62 -6.61 -5.29
C LEU A 167 -2.98 -7.99 -5.15
N ALA A 168 -3.31 -8.71 -4.09
CA ALA A 168 -3.00 -10.12 -3.92
C ALA A 168 -4.12 -10.79 -3.11
N VAL A 169 -4.22 -12.11 -3.16
CA VAL A 169 -5.12 -12.88 -2.31
C VAL A 169 -4.35 -13.95 -1.58
N TYR A 170 -4.59 -14.10 -0.28
CA TYR A 170 -4.04 -15.20 0.51
C TYR A 170 -4.80 -15.35 1.82
N ASP A 171 -4.69 -16.52 2.43
CA ASP A 171 -5.22 -16.80 3.76
C ASP A 171 -4.39 -16.09 4.85
N PHE A 172 -4.93 -14.98 5.35
CA PHE A 172 -4.32 -14.15 6.39
C PHE A 172 -4.56 -14.72 7.78
N ASP A 173 -5.78 -15.14 8.10
CA ASP A 173 -6.20 -15.51 9.45
C ASP A 173 -6.08 -17.01 9.77
N GLY A 174 -5.82 -17.82 8.75
CA GLY A 174 -5.59 -19.26 8.82
C GLY A 174 -6.88 -20.08 8.79
N ASP A 175 -7.99 -19.50 8.34
CA ASP A 175 -9.29 -20.17 8.28
C ASP A 175 -9.51 -20.98 6.99
N GLY A 176 -8.53 -20.97 6.07
CA GLY A 176 -8.57 -21.70 4.82
C GLY A 176 -9.32 -20.98 3.69
N GLU A 177 -9.81 -19.77 3.95
CA GLU A 177 -10.36 -18.87 2.94
C GLU A 177 -9.35 -17.77 2.61
N ASN A 178 -9.34 -17.31 1.36
CA ASN A 178 -8.40 -16.26 0.95
C ASN A 178 -8.98 -14.87 1.18
N GLU A 179 -8.28 -14.03 1.92
CA GLU A 179 -8.57 -12.60 2.05
C GLU A 179 -7.95 -11.78 0.92
N LEU A 180 -8.51 -10.60 0.72
CA LEU A 180 -8.03 -9.65 -0.27
C LEU A 180 -7.01 -8.70 0.36
N LEU A 181 -5.79 -8.72 -0.17
CA LEU A 181 -4.71 -7.80 0.18
C LEU A 181 -4.65 -6.67 -0.84
N THR A 182 -4.69 -5.44 -0.36
CA THR A 182 -4.68 -4.23 -1.20
C THR A 182 -3.53 -3.31 -0.83
N GLY A 183 -2.81 -2.82 -1.83
CA GLY A 183 -1.74 -1.83 -1.67
C GLY A 183 -2.11 -0.53 -2.37
N THR A 184 -1.87 0.60 -1.69
CA THR A 184 -2.28 1.93 -2.19
C THR A 184 -1.13 2.92 -2.31
N THR A 185 -1.37 4.01 -3.05
CA THR A 185 -0.45 5.16 -3.11
C THR A 185 -0.35 5.93 -1.80
N ASP A 186 -1.30 5.77 -0.88
CA ASP A 186 -1.34 6.44 0.44
C ASP A 186 -0.50 5.67 1.48
N TYR A 187 0.39 4.79 1.00
CA TYR A 187 1.34 3.96 1.74
C TYR A 187 0.66 2.90 2.60
N GLU A 188 -0.64 2.67 2.41
CA GLU A 188 -1.42 1.71 3.18
C GLU A 188 -1.43 0.35 2.49
N ILE A 189 -1.19 -0.70 3.29
CA ILE A 189 -1.49 -2.10 2.96
C ILE A 189 -2.68 -2.51 3.83
N ARG A 190 -3.74 -3.04 3.23
CA ARG A 190 -4.94 -3.51 3.93
C ARG A 190 -5.27 -4.94 3.57
N VAL A 191 -5.64 -5.72 4.58
CA VAL A 191 -6.21 -7.06 4.46
C VAL A 191 -7.68 -6.97 4.82
N GLN A 192 -8.53 -7.48 3.94
CA GLN A 192 -9.97 -7.43 4.13
C GLN A 192 -10.67 -8.71 3.71
N LYS A 193 -11.73 -9.01 4.43
CA LYS A 193 -12.66 -10.12 4.18
C LYS A 193 -14.06 -9.55 4.05
N GLU A 194 -14.66 -9.66 2.87
CA GLU A 194 -15.93 -8.97 2.54
C GLU A 194 -15.86 -7.47 2.88
N ASP A 195 -16.73 -7.01 3.79
CA ASP A 195 -16.81 -5.64 4.29
C ASP A 195 -15.95 -5.39 5.55
N VAL A 196 -15.25 -6.41 6.05
CA VAL A 196 -14.48 -6.34 7.30
C VAL A 196 -13.00 -6.14 7.01
N MET A 197 -12.44 -5.06 7.53
CA MET A 197 -10.99 -4.85 7.56
C MET A 197 -10.38 -5.66 8.73
N LEU A 198 -9.52 -6.62 8.39
CA LEU A 198 -8.84 -7.48 9.38
C LEU A 198 -7.53 -6.86 9.87
N TRP A 199 -6.80 -6.24 8.95
CA TRP A 199 -5.48 -5.68 9.25
C TRP A 199 -5.14 -4.52 8.32
N GLU A 200 -4.45 -3.53 8.87
CA GLU A 200 -3.97 -2.35 8.16
C GLU A 200 -2.58 -1.97 8.69
N THR A 201 -1.66 -1.65 7.79
CA THR A 201 -0.36 -1.04 8.12
C THR A 201 -0.03 0.09 7.17
N LYS A 202 0.88 0.97 7.60
CA LYS A 202 1.45 2.04 6.76
C LYS A 202 2.93 1.79 6.54
N GLU A 203 3.32 1.76 5.28
CA GLU A 203 4.71 1.69 4.83
C GLU A 203 5.30 3.07 4.58
N THR A 204 6.57 3.08 4.16
CA THR A 204 7.37 4.29 3.95
C THR A 204 7.14 4.98 2.60
N ALA A 205 6.49 4.31 1.65
CA ALA A 205 6.22 4.83 0.32
C ALA A 205 5.05 4.08 -0.34
N ALA A 206 4.64 4.52 -1.53
CA ALA A 206 3.56 3.92 -2.31
C ALA A 206 3.88 2.45 -2.60
N ILE A 207 2.91 1.57 -2.36
CA ILE A 207 3.06 0.14 -2.65
C ILE A 207 3.11 -0.04 -4.16
N VAL A 208 4.04 -0.85 -4.65
CA VAL A 208 4.23 -1.13 -6.08
C VAL A 208 3.75 -2.52 -6.43
N ALA A 209 4.05 -3.51 -5.58
CA ALA A 209 3.66 -4.88 -5.80
C ALA A 209 3.47 -5.63 -4.48
N LEU A 210 2.57 -6.60 -4.51
CA LEU A 210 2.25 -7.52 -3.43
C LEU A 210 2.22 -8.93 -4.01
N THR A 211 2.74 -9.90 -3.27
CA THR A 211 2.66 -11.32 -3.66
C THR A 211 2.49 -12.15 -2.40
N ASP A 212 1.68 -13.20 -2.51
CA ASP A 212 1.53 -14.21 -1.47
C ASP A 212 2.81 -15.05 -1.35
N LEU A 213 3.03 -15.57 -0.15
CA LEU A 213 4.12 -16.48 0.18
C LEU A 213 3.57 -17.64 1.04
N PRO A 214 4.27 -18.78 1.10
CA PRO A 214 3.92 -19.87 2.00
C PRO A 214 3.86 -19.42 3.47
N ASN A 215 3.19 -20.21 4.32
CA ASN A 215 3.13 -20.01 5.77
C ASN A 215 2.45 -18.70 6.22
N ARG A 216 1.40 -18.25 5.52
CA ARG A 216 0.65 -17.02 5.85
C ARG A 216 1.54 -15.77 5.85
N GLN A 217 2.48 -15.76 4.90
CA GLN A 217 3.37 -14.66 4.66
C GLN A 217 2.99 -13.95 3.37
N PHE A 218 3.37 -12.69 3.26
CA PHE A 218 3.29 -11.97 1.99
C PHE A 218 4.48 -11.04 1.85
N ALA A 219 4.95 -10.88 0.63
CA ALA A 219 5.98 -9.91 0.30
C ALA A 219 5.35 -8.63 -0.25
N TYR A 220 6.01 -7.53 0.07
CA TYR A 220 5.64 -6.20 -0.41
C TYR A 220 6.86 -5.49 -0.99
N ALA A 221 6.62 -4.68 -2.01
CA ALA A 221 7.59 -3.77 -2.59
C ALA A 221 7.00 -2.37 -2.67
N VAL A 222 7.82 -1.35 -2.40
CA VAL A 222 7.39 0.05 -2.44
C VAL A 222 8.29 0.90 -3.35
N ASP A 223 7.79 2.05 -3.80
CA ASP A 223 8.44 2.87 -4.85
C ASP A 223 9.83 3.41 -4.44
N ASN A 224 10.13 3.49 -3.14
CA ASN A 224 11.44 3.92 -2.65
C ASN A 224 12.54 2.85 -2.72
N GLY A 225 12.24 1.67 -3.29
CA GLY A 225 13.19 0.56 -3.43
C GLY A 225 13.28 -0.35 -2.20
N THR A 226 12.34 -0.23 -1.25
CA THR A 226 12.24 -1.16 -0.11
C THR A 226 11.39 -2.38 -0.48
N ILE A 227 11.88 -3.54 -0.08
CA ILE A 227 11.19 -4.84 -0.17
C ILE A 227 11.20 -5.45 1.22
N GLY A 228 10.12 -6.11 1.61
CA GLY A 228 10.09 -6.85 2.86
C GLY A 228 9.04 -7.95 2.83
N VAL A 229 9.01 -8.71 3.92
CA VAL A 229 8.06 -9.81 4.14
C VAL A 229 7.35 -9.60 5.48
N TYR A 230 6.05 -9.79 5.46
CA TYR A 230 5.19 -9.83 6.63
C TYR A 230 4.72 -11.26 6.90
N GLU A 231 4.56 -11.61 8.17
CA GLU A 231 3.96 -12.85 8.66
C GLU A 231 2.87 -12.47 9.67
N ALA A 232 1.61 -12.82 9.37
CA ALA A 232 0.46 -12.55 10.24
C ALA A 232 0.43 -11.11 10.82
N GLY A 233 0.81 -10.11 10.01
CA GLY A 233 0.84 -8.70 10.39
C GLY A 233 2.11 -8.20 11.11
N GLN A 234 3.11 -9.05 11.33
CA GLN A 234 4.42 -8.68 11.83
C GLN A 234 5.46 -8.68 10.72
N ARG A 235 6.31 -7.65 10.66
CA ARG A 235 7.37 -7.56 9.64
C ARG A 235 8.54 -8.45 10.04
N LEU A 236 8.85 -9.46 9.23
CA LEU A 236 9.99 -10.37 9.47
C LEU A 236 11.32 -9.68 9.15
N TRP A 237 11.43 -9.15 7.94
CA TRP A 237 12.59 -8.40 7.49
C TRP A 237 12.20 -7.40 6.41
N ARG A 238 13.11 -6.45 6.18
CA ARG A 238 13.06 -5.54 5.05
C ARG A 238 14.47 -5.20 4.57
N VAL A 239 14.60 -4.92 3.29
CA VAL A 239 15.83 -4.44 2.67
C VAL A 239 15.50 -3.27 1.79
N LYS A 240 16.31 -2.21 1.87
CA LYS A 240 16.22 -1.05 0.99
C LYS A 240 17.36 -1.05 -0.02
N SER A 241 17.02 -0.78 -1.27
CA SER A 241 17.95 -0.55 -2.37
C SER A 241 17.81 0.86 -2.92
N LYS A 242 18.82 1.31 -3.68
CA LYS A 242 18.79 2.60 -4.38
C LYS A 242 17.93 2.57 -5.64
N HIS A 243 17.60 1.38 -6.13
CA HIS A 243 16.90 1.18 -7.40
C HIS A 243 15.44 0.84 -7.16
N LYS A 244 14.58 1.22 -8.11
CA LYS A 244 13.16 0.93 -8.04
C LYS A 244 12.90 -0.54 -8.35
N VAL A 245 11.90 -1.11 -7.69
CA VAL A 245 11.40 -2.45 -7.97
C VAL A 245 10.43 -2.36 -9.16
N ALA A 246 10.62 -3.20 -10.17
CA ALA A 246 9.77 -3.23 -11.36
C ALA A 246 8.71 -4.34 -11.27
N SER A 247 9.06 -5.48 -10.70
CA SER A 247 8.18 -6.65 -10.54
C SER A 247 8.72 -7.54 -9.43
N ILE A 248 7.82 -8.21 -8.73
CA ILE A 248 8.12 -9.29 -7.78
C ILE A 248 7.35 -10.53 -8.20
N GLY A 249 7.87 -11.70 -7.85
CA GLY A 249 7.19 -12.97 -8.04
C GLY A 249 7.80 -14.02 -7.12
N THR A 250 7.23 -15.22 -7.13
CA THR A 250 7.71 -16.36 -6.35
C THR A 250 8.16 -17.47 -7.30
N PHE A 251 9.28 -18.12 -6.98
CA PHE A 251 9.76 -19.26 -7.73
C PHE A 251 10.76 -20.06 -6.90
N ASP A 252 10.70 -21.38 -6.97
CA ASP A 252 11.69 -22.28 -6.37
C ASP A 252 12.94 -22.35 -7.27
N VAL A 253 13.91 -21.50 -6.96
CA VAL A 253 15.15 -21.34 -7.71
C VAL A 253 16.14 -22.43 -7.35
N ASN A 254 16.15 -22.90 -6.10
CA ASN A 254 17.15 -23.84 -5.60
C ASN A 254 16.71 -25.32 -5.75
N GLY A 255 15.43 -25.58 -6.02
CA GLY A 255 14.84 -26.90 -6.20
C GLY A 255 14.54 -27.66 -4.89
N ASP A 256 14.45 -26.97 -3.75
CA ASP A 256 14.18 -27.56 -2.43
C ASP A 256 12.68 -27.74 -2.13
N GLY A 257 11.81 -27.32 -3.06
CA GLY A 257 10.36 -27.38 -2.94
C GLY A 257 9.76 -26.17 -2.21
N VAL A 258 10.56 -25.20 -1.81
CA VAL A 258 10.15 -23.98 -1.11
C VAL A 258 10.42 -22.77 -2.01
N PRO A 259 9.37 -22.05 -2.46
CA PRO A 259 9.57 -20.92 -3.38
C PRO A 259 10.27 -19.75 -2.70
N GLU A 260 11.20 -19.12 -3.41
CA GLU A 260 11.85 -17.87 -3.00
C GLU A 260 11.18 -16.63 -3.58
N LEU A 261 11.44 -15.50 -2.93
CA LEU A 261 11.01 -14.19 -3.41
C LEU A 261 11.98 -13.70 -4.50
N ILE A 262 11.49 -13.61 -5.74
CA ILE A 262 12.23 -13.09 -6.89
C ILE A 262 11.90 -11.61 -7.07
N THR A 263 12.94 -10.78 -7.11
CA THR A 263 12.78 -9.34 -7.22
C THR A 263 13.51 -8.79 -8.44
N GLY A 264 12.77 -8.12 -9.32
CA GLY A 264 13.27 -7.52 -10.55
C GLY A 264 13.45 -6.02 -10.39
N TRP A 265 14.66 -5.53 -10.64
CA TRP A 265 15.01 -4.12 -10.44
C TRP A 265 15.02 -3.33 -11.75
N SER A 266 14.81 -2.02 -11.65
CA SER A 266 14.87 -1.10 -12.79
C SER A 266 16.25 -1.05 -13.49
N THR A 267 17.31 -1.53 -12.84
CA THR A 267 18.66 -1.64 -13.43
C THR A 267 18.90 -2.91 -14.23
N GLY A 268 17.94 -3.84 -14.25
CA GLY A 268 18.11 -5.15 -14.88
C GLY A 268 18.70 -6.20 -13.95
N LYS A 269 19.04 -5.84 -12.70
CA LYS A 269 19.37 -6.82 -11.67
C LYS A 269 18.11 -7.66 -11.37
N VAL A 270 18.28 -8.97 -11.18
CA VAL A 270 17.28 -9.83 -10.54
C VAL A 270 17.98 -10.59 -9.42
N ASP A 271 17.38 -10.64 -8.26
CA ASP A 271 17.83 -11.45 -7.13
C ASP A 271 16.69 -12.29 -6.56
N ALA A 272 17.01 -13.52 -6.17
CA ALA A 272 16.13 -14.41 -5.41
C ALA A 272 16.54 -14.38 -3.94
N ARG A 273 15.56 -14.23 -3.06
CA ARG A 273 15.76 -14.11 -1.61
C ARG A 273 14.92 -15.13 -0.86
N THR A 274 15.50 -15.69 0.19
CA THR A 274 14.74 -16.46 1.18
C THR A 274 13.68 -15.56 1.82
N TYR A 275 12.44 -16.02 1.97
CA TYR A 275 11.39 -15.24 2.62
C TYR A 275 11.54 -15.13 4.15
N ASN A 276 12.32 -16.00 4.81
CA ASN A 276 12.51 -15.94 6.28
C ASN A 276 13.56 -14.90 6.71
N THR A 277 14.70 -14.82 6.03
CA THR A 277 15.84 -13.98 6.45
C THR A 277 16.16 -12.84 5.47
N GLY A 278 15.64 -12.90 4.24
CA GLY A 278 15.96 -11.93 3.18
C GLY A 278 17.35 -12.09 2.57
N GLU A 279 18.05 -13.19 2.86
CA GLU A 279 19.36 -13.52 2.28
C GLU A 279 19.23 -13.80 0.77
N VAL A 280 20.22 -13.36 0.00
CA VAL A 280 20.24 -13.52 -1.46
C VAL A 280 20.85 -14.87 -1.81
N ILE A 281 20.07 -15.72 -2.49
CA ILE A 281 20.51 -17.05 -2.94
C ILE A 281 21.00 -16.99 -4.38
N PHE A 282 20.31 -16.24 -5.22
CA PHE A 282 20.57 -16.16 -6.65
C PHE A 282 20.60 -14.72 -7.11
N LYS A 283 21.47 -14.40 -8.07
CA LYS A 283 21.58 -13.07 -8.65
C LYS A 283 21.97 -13.14 -10.12
N ILE A 284 21.29 -12.37 -10.94
CA ILE A 284 21.61 -12.15 -12.35
C ILE A 284 21.56 -10.66 -12.71
N GLN A 285 22.17 -10.33 -13.84
CA GLN A 285 22.14 -9.01 -14.43
C GLN A 285 21.73 -9.12 -15.89
N LEU A 286 20.64 -8.41 -16.25
CA LEU A 286 20.19 -8.23 -17.61
C LEU A 286 20.83 -7.00 -18.25
N SER A 287 20.68 -6.90 -19.58
CA SER A 287 21.16 -5.78 -20.38
C SER A 287 20.40 -4.46 -20.14
N SER A 288 19.14 -4.56 -19.72
CA SER A 288 18.22 -3.44 -19.48
C SER A 288 17.33 -3.74 -18.27
N GLY A 289 16.55 -2.75 -17.83
CA GLY A 289 15.60 -2.86 -16.72
C GLY A 289 14.66 -4.06 -16.87
N VAL A 290 14.33 -4.70 -15.74
CA VAL A 290 13.36 -5.80 -15.73
C VAL A 290 11.98 -5.25 -16.06
N ALA A 291 11.30 -5.84 -17.02
CA ALA A 291 9.92 -5.52 -17.35
C ALA A 291 8.92 -6.40 -16.57
N GLY A 292 9.22 -7.68 -16.38
CA GLY A 292 8.41 -8.55 -15.54
C GLY A 292 9.02 -9.92 -15.33
N ILE A 293 8.52 -10.60 -14.30
CA ILE A 293 8.94 -11.93 -13.87
C ILE A 293 7.69 -12.81 -13.84
N VAL A 294 7.73 -13.95 -14.53
CA VAL A 294 6.61 -14.88 -14.61
C VAL A 294 7.08 -16.32 -14.50
N GLU A 295 6.24 -17.16 -13.93
CA GLU A 295 6.44 -18.60 -13.89
C GLU A 295 5.73 -19.25 -15.09
N ALA A 296 6.46 -20.00 -15.92
CA ALA A 296 5.90 -20.59 -17.13
C ALA A 296 6.69 -21.83 -17.59
N ASP A 297 5.99 -22.93 -17.91
CA ASP A 297 6.60 -24.06 -18.63
C ASP A 297 6.72 -23.74 -20.13
N TYR A 298 7.65 -22.85 -20.46
CA TYR A 298 7.86 -22.37 -21.82
C TYR A 298 8.45 -23.44 -22.74
N ARG A 299 9.17 -24.42 -22.17
CA ARG A 299 9.88 -25.49 -22.89
C ARG A 299 9.08 -26.78 -23.00
N ARG A 300 7.92 -26.90 -22.34
CA ARG A 300 7.09 -28.12 -22.26
C ARG A 300 7.81 -29.29 -21.60
N THR A 301 8.54 -28.99 -20.52
CA THR A 301 9.24 -30.00 -19.73
C THR A 301 8.36 -30.63 -18.65
N GLY A 302 7.14 -30.12 -18.47
CA GLY A 302 6.23 -30.49 -17.38
C GLY A 302 6.56 -29.80 -16.06
N LYS A 303 7.66 -29.03 -16.00
CA LYS A 303 8.04 -28.19 -14.88
C LYS A 303 8.09 -26.73 -15.32
N PRO A 304 7.58 -25.80 -14.51
CA PRO A 304 7.67 -24.38 -14.83
C PRO A 304 9.13 -23.89 -14.72
N ASP A 305 9.47 -22.94 -15.59
CA ASP A 305 10.72 -22.19 -15.54
C ASP A 305 10.44 -20.76 -15.06
N LEU A 306 11.43 -20.13 -14.42
CA LEU A 306 11.44 -18.70 -14.14
C LEU A 306 11.75 -17.94 -15.43
N VAL A 307 10.77 -17.23 -15.96
CA VAL A 307 10.90 -16.43 -17.16
C VAL A 307 11.00 -14.95 -16.79
N VAL A 308 12.11 -14.32 -17.18
CA VAL A 308 12.36 -12.90 -16.93
C VAL A 308 12.41 -12.15 -18.25
N ALA A 309 11.57 -11.13 -18.38
CA ALA A 309 11.53 -10.22 -19.53
C ALA A 309 12.15 -8.86 -19.16
N SER A 310 12.94 -8.29 -20.07
CA SER A 310 13.48 -6.93 -19.96
C SER A 310 12.66 -5.93 -20.78
N VAL A 311 12.84 -4.64 -20.48
CA VAL A 311 12.20 -3.52 -21.18
C VAL A 311 12.59 -3.45 -22.66
N ASN A 312 13.73 -4.03 -23.06
CA ASN A 312 14.17 -4.08 -24.46
C ASN A 312 13.65 -5.32 -25.22
N GLY A 313 12.83 -6.16 -24.59
CA GLY A 313 12.26 -7.37 -25.22
C GLY A 313 13.16 -8.60 -25.15
N GLU A 314 14.31 -8.54 -24.47
CA GLU A 314 15.10 -9.74 -24.13
C GLU A 314 14.35 -10.55 -23.06
N VAL A 315 14.11 -11.83 -23.33
CA VAL A 315 13.46 -12.78 -22.43
C VAL A 315 14.43 -13.94 -22.16
N ARG A 316 14.61 -14.29 -20.88
CA ARG A 316 15.47 -15.41 -20.44
C ARG A 316 14.70 -16.34 -19.53
N GLY A 317 14.88 -17.64 -19.70
CA GLY A 317 14.32 -18.67 -18.83
C GLY A 317 15.37 -19.36 -17.98
N TYR A 318 15.02 -19.66 -16.73
CA TYR A 318 15.86 -20.38 -15.78
C TYR A 318 15.04 -21.51 -15.15
N SER A 319 15.53 -22.75 -15.20
CA SER A 319 14.84 -23.84 -14.54
C SER A 319 15.11 -23.87 -13.04
N ALA A 320 14.18 -24.45 -12.30
CA ALA A 320 14.37 -24.83 -10.90
C ALA A 320 15.65 -25.66 -10.75
N GLY A 321 16.48 -25.32 -9.77
CA GLY A 321 17.76 -25.98 -9.52
C GLY A 321 18.90 -25.60 -10.48
N SER A 322 18.67 -24.84 -11.57
CA SER A 322 19.78 -24.37 -12.44
C SER A 322 20.65 -23.29 -11.79
N ALA A 323 20.15 -22.73 -10.68
CA ALA A 323 20.77 -21.66 -9.92
C ALA A 323 21.71 -22.13 -8.82
N THR A 324 21.94 -23.44 -8.65
CA THR A 324 23.12 -23.92 -7.92
C THR A 324 24.38 -23.76 -8.78
N GLN A 325 24.66 -22.55 -9.26
CA GLN A 325 26.04 -22.10 -9.10
C GLN A 325 26.14 -21.81 -7.61
N ALA A 326 26.55 -22.83 -6.84
CA ALA A 326 27.15 -22.55 -5.54
C ALA A 326 28.11 -21.37 -5.77
N PRO A 327 28.02 -20.27 -5.00
CA PRO A 327 28.97 -19.18 -5.14
C PRO A 327 30.34 -19.84 -5.18
N GLU A 328 31.17 -19.54 -6.18
CA GLU A 328 32.42 -20.28 -6.35
C GLU A 328 33.07 -20.38 -4.97
N PRO A 329 33.51 -21.56 -4.51
CA PRO A 329 34.04 -21.71 -3.15
C PRO A 329 35.07 -20.62 -2.81
N GLY A 330 35.77 -20.10 -3.82
CA GLY A 330 36.64 -18.93 -3.74
C GLY A 330 35.98 -17.61 -3.30
N GLU A 331 34.75 -17.27 -3.71
CA GLU A 331 34.05 -16.06 -3.27
C GLU A 331 33.63 -16.14 -1.81
N ILE A 332 33.04 -17.26 -1.37
CA ILE A 332 32.69 -17.48 0.04
C ILE A 332 33.95 -17.47 0.89
N VAL A 333 35.00 -18.18 0.45
CA VAL A 333 36.30 -18.20 1.12
C VAL A 333 36.91 -16.79 1.16
N ARG A 334 36.79 -16.00 0.09
CA ARG A 334 37.27 -14.61 0.06
C ARG A 334 36.48 -13.72 1.01
N GLU A 335 35.16 -13.84 1.08
CA GLU A 335 34.34 -13.07 2.02
C GLU A 335 34.64 -13.46 3.47
N LEU A 336 34.77 -14.76 3.75
CA LEU A 336 35.17 -15.26 5.07
C LEU A 336 36.60 -14.86 5.43
N LEU A 337 37.54 -14.85 4.47
CA LEU A 337 38.89 -14.35 4.68
C LEU A 337 38.91 -12.83 4.92
N ALA A 338 38.06 -12.07 4.22
CA ALA A 338 37.90 -10.64 4.45
C ALA A 338 37.32 -10.37 5.85
N LYS A 339 36.29 -11.12 6.26
CA LYS A 339 35.74 -11.07 7.64
C LYS A 339 36.80 -11.47 8.66
N LYS A 340 37.59 -12.52 8.41
CA LYS A 340 38.72 -12.93 9.27
C LYS A 340 39.77 -11.82 9.38
N GLN A 341 40.17 -11.20 8.27
CA GLN A 341 41.13 -10.10 8.26
C GLN A 341 40.59 -8.88 9.01
N ALA A 342 39.32 -8.53 8.82
CA ALA A 342 38.66 -7.44 9.56
C ALA A 342 38.64 -7.73 11.07
N LEU A 343 38.24 -8.93 11.48
CA LEU A 343 38.24 -9.35 12.90
C LEU A 343 39.66 -9.40 13.49
N GLN A 344 40.66 -9.83 12.71
CA GLN A 344 42.06 -9.80 13.13
C GLN A 344 42.57 -8.36 13.30
N MET A 345 42.16 -7.44 12.41
CA MET A 345 42.47 -6.03 12.53
C MET A 345 41.80 -5.41 13.77
N GLU A 346 40.54 -5.75 14.02
CA GLU A 346 39.82 -5.33 15.23
C GLU A 346 40.50 -5.86 16.50
N LEU A 347 40.94 -7.13 16.51
CA LEU A 347 41.64 -7.73 17.64
C LEU A 347 43.00 -7.06 17.89
N ARG A 348 43.74 -6.73 16.81
CA ARG A 348 44.97 -5.92 16.91
C ARG A 348 44.68 -4.53 17.47
N GLN A 349 43.62 -3.86 17.01
CA GLN A 349 43.21 -2.55 17.54
C GLN A 349 42.85 -2.63 19.03
N ARG A 350 42.07 -3.64 19.45
CA ARG A 350 41.73 -3.88 20.86
C ARG A 350 42.98 -4.14 21.71
N SER A 351 43.96 -4.88 21.19
CA SER A 351 45.23 -5.13 21.89
C SER A 351 46.13 -3.88 22.00
N ALA A 352 46.10 -3.01 20.99
CA ALA A 352 46.85 -1.76 20.97
C ALA A 352 46.19 -0.64 21.80
N ALA A 353 44.86 -0.68 21.96
CA ALA A 353 44.06 0.31 22.69
C ALA A 353 44.11 0.18 24.23
N GLY A 354 44.98 -0.67 24.77
CA GLY A 354 45.14 -0.94 26.21
C GLY A 354 45.51 0.27 27.10
N SER A 355 45.54 1.49 26.55
CA SER A 355 45.83 2.74 27.26
C SER A 355 45.06 3.96 26.70
N SER A 356 43.86 3.79 26.11
CA SER A 356 43.02 4.96 25.78
C SER A 356 42.39 5.54 27.05
N LEU A 357 42.73 6.78 27.40
CA LEU A 357 42.20 7.55 28.55
C LEU A 357 40.66 7.65 28.60
N TYR A 358 39.98 7.28 27.52
CA TYR A 358 38.52 7.39 27.35
C TYR A 358 37.80 6.03 27.43
N HIS A 359 38.51 4.96 27.81
CA HIS A 359 37.92 3.64 27.99
C HIS A 359 36.96 3.67 29.20
N GLY A 360 35.65 3.74 28.93
CA GLY A 360 34.59 3.87 29.94
C GLY A 360 33.73 5.13 29.80
N SER A 361 34.09 6.05 28.90
CA SER A 361 33.24 7.21 28.59
C SER A 361 31.91 6.75 27.99
N ARG A 362 30.80 7.24 28.57
CA ARG A 362 29.44 6.94 28.11
C ARG A 362 28.83 8.18 27.45
N LEU A 363 28.06 7.94 26.42
CA LEU A 363 27.15 8.93 25.86
C LEU A 363 25.82 8.82 26.60
N ALA A 364 25.40 9.90 27.27
CA ALA A 364 24.06 9.98 27.83
C ALA A 364 23.09 10.48 26.74
N ILE A 365 21.96 9.80 26.60
CA ILE A 365 20.89 10.18 25.68
C ILE A 365 19.60 10.24 26.47
N SER A 366 18.95 11.41 26.45
CA SER A 366 17.62 11.64 27.02
C SER A 366 16.66 12.19 25.98
N LEU A 367 15.37 11.93 26.19
CA LEU A 367 14.28 12.45 25.39
C LEU A 367 13.56 13.52 26.19
N LEU A 368 13.29 14.68 25.60
CA LEU A 368 12.69 15.83 26.26
C LEU A 368 11.67 16.50 25.34
N THR A 369 10.63 17.10 25.88
CA THR A 369 9.71 17.97 25.13
C THR A 369 10.01 19.42 25.47
N LYS A 370 10.47 20.21 24.49
CA LYS A 370 10.81 21.62 24.72
C LYS A 370 10.77 22.42 23.42
N ARG A 371 10.27 23.66 23.49
CA ARG A 371 10.18 24.59 22.34
C ARG A 371 9.38 23.98 21.17
N GLY A 372 8.26 23.31 21.46
CA GLY A 372 7.36 22.76 20.45
C GLY A 372 7.92 21.58 19.65
N ALA A 373 8.88 20.82 20.20
CA ALA A 373 9.46 19.65 19.54
C ALA A 373 9.80 18.54 20.54
N ALA A 374 9.77 17.29 20.07
CA ALA A 374 10.40 16.17 20.74
C ALA A 374 11.91 16.25 20.48
N ARG A 375 12.71 16.40 21.53
CA ARG A 375 14.15 16.63 21.45
C ARG A 375 14.92 15.41 21.95
N VAL A 376 15.95 15.05 21.19
CA VAL A 376 16.98 14.09 21.62
C VAL A 376 18.15 14.91 22.15
N ALA A 377 18.37 14.86 23.46
CA ALA A 377 19.51 15.49 24.12
C ALA A 377 20.64 14.47 24.25
N LEU A 378 21.80 14.83 23.73
CA LEU A 378 23.03 14.04 23.72
C LEU A 378 24.04 14.74 24.61
N ALA A 379 24.62 14.04 25.58
CA ALA A 379 25.69 14.55 26.42
C ALA A 379 26.89 13.59 26.39
N ALA A 380 28.02 14.09 25.92
CA ALA A 380 29.28 13.34 25.88
C ALA A 380 29.92 13.27 27.28
N GLY A 381 30.60 12.17 27.55
CA GLY A 381 31.35 12.00 28.80
C GLY A 381 32.49 13.02 28.95
N PRO A 382 33.04 13.17 30.17
CA PRO A 382 34.10 14.14 30.45
C PRO A 382 35.29 14.02 29.50
N GLY A 383 35.73 15.15 28.94
CA GLY A 383 36.87 15.22 28.02
C GLY A 383 36.58 14.84 26.57
N LEU A 384 35.32 14.53 26.24
CA LEU A 384 34.87 14.25 24.88
C LEU A 384 33.86 15.30 24.41
N LEU A 385 33.87 15.59 23.12
CA LEU A 385 32.94 16.51 22.47
C LEU A 385 32.20 15.81 21.33
N VAL A 386 30.94 16.17 21.13
CA VAL A 386 30.10 15.77 20.01
C VAL A 386 30.48 16.62 18.80
N HIS A 387 30.97 15.97 17.75
CA HIS A 387 31.30 16.61 16.48
C HIS A 387 30.16 16.52 15.47
N CYS A 388 29.45 15.40 15.46
CA CYS A 388 28.36 15.15 14.53
C CYS A 388 27.38 14.14 15.14
N ALA A 389 26.10 14.32 14.89
CA ALA A 389 25.08 13.33 15.24
C ALA A 389 24.17 13.08 14.03
N ILE A 390 23.96 11.81 13.73
CA ILE A 390 23.10 11.35 12.64
C ILE A 390 21.95 10.58 13.26
N VAL A 391 20.72 11.06 13.06
CA VAL A 391 19.51 10.38 13.50
C VAL A 391 18.87 9.71 12.29
N PHE A 392 18.69 8.39 12.36
CA PHE A 392 17.93 7.61 11.39
C PHE A 392 16.55 7.32 11.98
N ALA A 393 15.52 7.69 11.26
CA ALA A 393 14.12 7.53 11.66
C ALA A 393 13.24 7.54 10.40
N GLU A 394 12.17 6.77 10.42
CA GLU A 394 11.25 6.71 9.28
C GLU A 394 10.02 7.57 9.51
N GLY A 395 9.65 8.37 8.50
CA GLY A 395 8.45 9.21 8.56
C GLY A 395 8.52 10.40 9.53
N VAL A 396 9.71 10.74 10.05
CA VAL A 396 9.92 11.88 10.97
C VAL A 396 10.44 13.13 10.26
N PHE A 397 11.21 12.99 9.19
CA PHE A 397 11.78 14.09 8.41
C PHE A 397 11.76 13.76 6.90
N GLU A 398 12.09 14.73 6.05
CA GLU A 398 12.21 14.50 4.61
C GLU A 398 13.42 13.61 4.31
N GLY A 399 13.16 12.33 4.05
CA GLY A 399 14.19 11.30 3.82
C GLY A 399 14.35 10.33 5.00
N GLU A 400 15.55 9.79 5.17
CA GLU A 400 15.85 8.73 6.16
C GLU A 400 16.84 9.12 7.25
N THR A 401 17.52 10.25 7.08
CA THR A 401 18.54 10.72 8.00
C THR A 401 18.45 12.22 8.25
N LEU A 402 18.55 12.60 9.51
CA LEU A 402 18.83 13.96 9.92
C LEU A 402 20.26 14.04 10.45
N VAL A 403 21.12 14.80 9.76
CA VAL A 403 22.50 15.04 10.16
C VAL A 403 22.60 16.40 10.83
N THR A 404 23.06 16.41 12.07
CA THR A 404 23.33 17.63 12.84
C THR A 404 24.84 17.76 13.06
N HIS A 405 25.43 18.83 12.55
CA HIS A 405 26.85 19.14 12.68
C HIS A 405 27.02 20.55 13.28
N PRO A 406 27.31 20.68 14.59
CA PRO A 406 27.57 21.98 15.19
C PRO A 406 28.84 22.62 14.60
N THR A 407 28.88 23.95 14.53
CA THR A 407 30.04 24.68 13.96
C THR A 407 31.32 24.48 14.77
N HIS A 408 31.17 24.26 16.08
CA HIS A 408 32.23 23.86 16.99
C HIS A 408 31.77 22.64 17.77
N PRO A 409 32.65 21.67 18.05
CA PRO A 409 32.27 20.48 18.79
C PRO A 409 31.88 20.86 20.22
N GLN A 410 30.77 20.30 20.71
CA GLN A 410 30.15 20.66 22.00
C GLN A 410 30.02 19.44 22.91
N GLY A 411 30.06 19.64 24.23
CA GLY A 411 29.83 18.55 25.18
C GLY A 411 28.38 18.05 25.15
N GLU A 412 27.44 18.94 24.84
CA GLU A 412 26.00 18.65 24.76
C GLU A 412 25.45 19.09 23.41
N LEU A 413 24.52 18.31 22.85
CA LEU A 413 23.85 18.60 21.60
C LEU A 413 22.36 18.20 21.70
N GLU A 414 21.47 19.14 21.36
CA GLU A 414 20.04 18.86 21.27
C GLU A 414 19.58 18.81 19.80
N ILE A 415 18.86 17.74 19.44
CA ILE A 415 18.31 17.56 18.09
C ILE A 415 16.78 17.57 18.19
N ALA A 416 16.13 18.48 17.46
CA ALA A 416 14.67 18.58 17.43
C ALA A 416 14.08 17.65 16.36
N LEU A 417 13.06 16.88 16.75
CA LEU A 417 12.32 15.95 15.90
C LEU A 417 10.83 16.35 15.87
N TYR A 418 10.22 16.20 14.70
CA TYR A 418 8.82 16.59 14.46
C TYR A 418 8.01 15.44 13.83
N PRO A 419 7.76 14.33 14.56
CA PRO A 419 6.91 13.26 14.04
C PRO A 419 5.52 13.76 13.64
N ALA A 420 5.05 13.40 12.43
CA ALA A 420 3.77 13.87 11.89
C ALA A 420 2.55 13.12 12.46
N LYS A 421 2.73 11.85 12.89
CA LYS A 421 1.66 10.96 13.37
C LYS A 421 1.89 10.51 14.82
N ASN A 422 0.85 9.98 15.44
CA ASN A 422 0.89 9.44 16.81
C ASN A 422 1.19 7.94 16.78
N ASP A 423 2.39 7.59 16.36
CA ASP A 423 2.87 6.20 16.30
C ASP A 423 4.24 6.12 17.01
N PRO A 424 4.56 5.00 17.67
CA PRO A 424 5.90 4.80 18.20
C PRO A 424 6.91 4.75 17.05
N VAL A 425 8.02 5.49 17.19
CA VAL A 425 9.06 5.55 16.16
C VAL A 425 10.40 5.15 16.74
N ASP A 426 11.02 4.12 16.16
CA ASP A 426 12.39 3.74 16.51
C ASP A 426 13.37 4.71 15.83
N ILE A 427 14.22 5.32 16.65
CA ILE A 427 15.28 6.22 16.23
C ILE A 427 16.64 5.56 16.48
N HIS A 428 17.46 5.46 15.44
CA HIS A 428 18.85 5.03 15.56
C HIS A 428 19.74 6.24 15.48
N VAL A 429 20.49 6.51 16.53
CA VAL A 429 21.36 7.69 16.62
C VAL A 429 22.81 7.23 16.55
N LYS A 430 23.54 7.75 15.56
CA LYS A 430 24.99 7.59 15.44
C LYS A 430 25.68 8.91 15.80
N VAL A 431 26.44 8.92 16.87
CA VAL A 431 27.11 10.12 17.39
C VAL A 431 28.61 9.98 17.28
N TYR A 432 29.23 10.93 16.60
CA TYR A 432 30.67 11.06 16.43
C TYR A 432 31.20 11.89 17.59
N VAL A 433 32.03 11.25 18.40
CA VAL A 433 32.55 11.79 19.65
C VAL A 433 34.06 11.73 19.63
N GLY A 434 34.72 12.80 20.04
CA GLY A 434 36.18 12.87 20.10
C GLY A 434 36.66 14.14 20.79
N PRO A 435 37.95 14.20 21.17
CA PRO A 435 38.55 15.43 21.66
C PRO A 435 38.60 16.50 20.56
N TYR A 436 38.91 17.74 20.96
CA TYR A 436 39.06 18.84 20.01
C TYR A 436 40.22 18.57 19.05
N GLY A 437 39.98 18.65 17.73
CA GLY A 437 41.01 18.44 16.69
C GLY A 437 41.39 16.98 16.43
N ALA A 438 40.56 16.00 16.81
CA ALA A 438 40.83 14.59 16.56
C ALA A 438 40.61 14.21 15.08
N ASP A 439 41.59 13.54 14.47
CA ASP A 439 41.45 12.96 13.13
C ASP A 439 40.65 11.64 13.12
N LEU A 440 40.62 10.95 14.27
CA LEU A 440 39.87 9.70 14.46
C LEU A 440 38.85 9.90 15.59
N MET A 441 37.58 9.71 15.24
CA MET A 441 36.46 9.85 16.17
C MET A 441 35.85 8.50 16.51
N GLN A 442 35.33 8.38 17.73
CA GLN A 442 34.54 7.24 18.14
C GLN A 442 33.09 7.43 17.70
N VAL A 443 32.48 6.38 17.15
CA VAL A 443 31.05 6.38 16.79
C VAL A 443 30.29 5.60 17.86
N PHE A 444 29.40 6.28 18.57
CA PHE A 444 28.42 5.66 19.45
C PHE A 444 27.15 5.40 18.68
N GLU A 445 26.69 4.16 18.66
CA GLU A 445 25.41 3.77 18.08
C GLU A 445 24.42 3.45 19.19
N VAL A 446 23.30 4.17 19.22
CA VAL A 446 22.25 3.97 20.24
C VAL A 446 20.89 3.97 19.57
N THR A 447 20.07 2.98 19.93
CA THR A 447 18.67 2.92 19.51
C THR A 447 17.78 3.39 20.66
N ARG A 448 16.86 4.31 20.38
CA ARG A 448 15.79 4.74 21.30
C ARG A 448 14.46 4.67 20.57
N GLN A 449 13.37 4.48 21.31
CA GLN A 449 12.03 4.55 20.75
C GLN A 449 11.37 5.84 21.23
N LEU A 450 10.85 6.64 20.31
CA LEU A 450 9.97 7.75 20.62
C LEU A 450 8.59 7.20 20.99
N PRO A 451 8.03 7.58 22.15
CA PRO A 451 6.68 7.20 22.54
C PRO A 451 5.63 7.70 21.54
N ARG A 452 4.49 6.99 21.50
CA ARG A 452 3.37 7.26 20.59
C ARG A 452 2.90 8.72 20.63
N PHE A 453 2.83 9.31 21.82
CA PHE A 453 2.36 10.67 22.04
C PHE A 453 3.50 11.64 22.33
N CYS A 454 4.70 11.42 21.77
CA CYS A 454 5.87 12.28 21.97
C CYS A 454 5.68 13.76 21.60
N MET A 455 4.67 14.09 20.79
CA MET A 455 4.34 15.46 20.39
C MET A 455 3.37 16.19 21.35
N TYR A 456 3.08 15.61 22.51
CA TYR A 456 2.24 16.22 23.54
C TYR A 456 3.09 16.51 24.78
N GLU A 457 3.13 17.77 25.19
CA GLU A 457 3.82 18.19 26.41
C GLU A 457 2.86 18.31 27.59
N LEU A 458 3.33 17.97 28.78
CA LEU A 458 2.58 18.15 30.02
C LEU A 458 2.55 19.63 30.39
N VAL A 459 1.35 20.19 30.56
CA VAL A 459 1.15 21.58 30.98
C VAL A 459 0.41 21.65 32.30
N PRO A 460 0.63 22.70 33.12
CA PRO A 460 -0.22 22.94 34.27
C PRO A 460 -1.66 23.22 33.82
N ARG A 461 -2.63 22.94 34.71
CA ARG A 461 -4.05 23.19 34.44
C ARG A 461 -4.25 24.65 33.97
N PRO A 462 -4.84 24.87 32.78
CA PRO A 462 -5.05 26.22 32.26
C PRO A 462 -6.05 26.99 33.13
N GLN A 463 -5.81 28.30 33.29
CA GLN A 463 -6.66 29.18 34.09
C GLN A 463 -8.03 29.43 33.45
N GLN A 464 -8.09 29.42 32.11
CA GLN A 464 -9.30 29.48 31.32
C GLN A 464 -9.40 28.22 30.47
N ILE A 465 -10.44 27.42 30.72
CA ILE A 465 -10.73 26.22 29.93
C ILE A 465 -11.70 26.66 28.82
N PRO A 466 -11.37 26.45 27.53
CA PRO A 466 -12.29 26.74 26.45
C PRO A 466 -13.61 26.01 26.65
N GLU A 467 -14.75 26.70 26.54
CA GLU A 467 -16.07 26.08 26.77
C GLU A 467 -16.33 24.90 25.82
N GLY A 468 -15.84 24.97 24.58
CA GLY A 468 -15.94 23.88 23.60
C GLY A 468 -15.18 22.60 24.00
N LEU A 469 -14.08 22.74 24.77
CA LEU A 469 -13.29 21.59 25.23
C LEU A 469 -14.03 20.78 26.30
N LEU A 470 -14.95 21.41 27.05
CA LEU A 470 -15.70 20.73 28.10
C LEU A 470 -16.83 19.87 27.54
N SER A 471 -17.40 20.27 26.40
CA SER A 471 -18.49 19.55 25.72
C SER A 471 -17.99 18.49 24.72
N ASN A 472 -16.78 18.66 24.20
CA ASN A 472 -16.18 17.74 23.23
C ASN A 472 -15.26 16.73 23.92
N GLY A 473 -15.48 15.45 23.61
CA GLY A 473 -14.65 14.40 24.18
C GLY A 473 -15.26 13.03 24.17
N VAL A 474 -14.57 12.12 24.84
CA VAL A 474 -14.92 10.71 24.96
C VAL A 474 -14.93 10.30 26.41
N VAL A 475 -15.93 9.52 26.78
CA VAL A 475 -16.08 8.91 28.08
C VAL A 475 -16.12 7.40 27.88
N ALA A 476 -15.22 6.67 28.55
CA ALA A 476 -15.15 5.22 28.47
C ALA A 476 -15.03 4.61 29.86
N ASP A 477 -15.68 3.46 30.07
CA ASP A 477 -15.60 2.71 31.32
C ASP A 477 -14.53 1.62 31.21
N VAL A 478 -13.45 1.80 31.97
CA VAL A 478 -12.28 0.94 31.99
C VAL A 478 -12.18 0.31 33.38
N ALA A 479 -12.55 -0.96 33.51
CA ALA A 479 -12.51 -1.70 34.78
C ALA A 479 -11.08 -2.12 35.18
N GLU A 480 -10.13 -1.17 35.26
CA GLU A 480 -8.73 -1.41 35.60
C GLU A 480 -8.21 -0.45 36.68
N ARG A 481 -7.10 -0.84 37.31
CA ARG A 481 -6.49 -0.06 38.40
C ARG A 481 -5.85 1.24 37.85
N PRO A 482 -6.09 2.41 38.47
CA PRO A 482 -5.48 3.68 38.06
C PRO A 482 -3.95 3.63 37.94
N GLN A 483 -3.26 2.84 38.77
CA GLN A 483 -1.81 2.67 38.69
C GLN A 483 -1.34 2.11 37.34
N ARG A 484 -2.10 1.19 36.73
CA ARG A 484 -1.76 0.68 35.38
C ARG A 484 -1.93 1.75 34.31
N ILE A 485 -2.91 2.63 34.46
CA ILE A 485 -3.14 3.76 33.56
C ILE A 485 -1.99 4.79 33.70
N ALA A 486 -1.49 5.03 34.91
CA ALA A 486 -0.32 5.89 35.12
C ALA A 486 0.95 5.30 34.49
N ILE A 487 1.19 3.99 34.62
CA ILE A 487 2.32 3.31 33.94
C ILE A 487 2.19 3.45 32.41
N TRP A 488 0.98 3.26 31.88
CA TRP A 488 0.73 3.46 30.45
C TRP A 488 1.03 4.88 30.00
N LEU A 489 0.61 5.91 30.76
CA LEU A 489 0.93 7.31 30.48
C LEU A 489 2.45 7.55 30.50
N ASN A 490 3.17 7.00 31.48
CA ASN A 490 4.62 7.09 31.57
C ASN A 490 5.35 6.46 30.38
N GLN A 491 4.80 5.38 29.80
CA GLN A 491 5.36 4.73 28.60
C GLN A 491 4.97 5.43 27.30
N SER A 492 3.83 6.14 27.30
CA SER A 492 3.24 6.69 26.07
C SER A 492 3.59 8.16 25.82
N LEU A 493 4.03 8.88 26.86
CA LEU A 493 4.44 10.29 26.83
C LEU A 493 5.93 10.42 27.17
N ILE A 494 6.52 11.56 26.79
CA ILE A 494 7.85 11.96 27.28
C ILE A 494 7.62 12.86 28.48
N LEU A 495 7.87 12.34 29.69
CA LEU A 495 7.65 13.06 30.95
C LEU A 495 8.97 13.41 31.62
N GLY A 496 9.05 14.59 32.23
CA GLY A 496 10.22 15.01 33.02
C GLY A 496 10.29 14.31 34.38
N GLU A 497 9.14 14.02 34.97
CA GLU A 497 8.99 13.26 36.21
C GLU A 497 7.91 12.18 36.00
N GLU A 498 8.10 11.00 36.57
CA GLU A 498 7.15 9.90 36.43
C GLU A 498 5.82 10.25 37.14
N LEU A 499 4.69 9.99 36.49
CA LEU A 499 3.38 10.15 37.10
C LEU A 499 3.15 9.05 38.13
N GLU A 500 2.97 9.45 39.39
CA GLU A 500 2.54 8.57 40.48
C GLU A 500 1.07 8.85 40.85
N VAL A 501 0.32 7.79 41.13
CA VAL A 501 -1.07 7.91 41.59
C VAL A 501 -1.07 8.11 43.10
N ALA A 502 -1.68 9.20 43.57
CA ALA A 502 -1.82 9.43 45.00
C ALA A 502 -2.60 8.28 45.68
N GLU A 503 -2.01 7.69 46.72
CA GLU A 503 -2.63 6.61 47.51
C GLU A 503 -3.54 7.14 48.63
N SER A 504 -3.36 8.40 49.04
CA SER A 504 -4.02 9.02 50.19
C SER A 504 -4.55 10.42 49.85
N GLY A 505 -5.76 10.77 50.32
CA GLY A 505 -6.35 12.11 50.20
C GLY A 505 -7.52 12.22 49.20
N PRO A 506 -8.06 13.44 48.98
CA PRO A 506 -9.26 13.66 48.14
C PRO A 506 -9.05 13.41 46.64
N LYS A 507 -7.79 13.30 46.19
CA LYS A 507 -7.41 12.92 44.82
C LYS A 507 -6.92 11.48 44.71
N ALA A 508 -7.10 10.66 45.75
CA ALA A 508 -6.62 9.28 45.75
C ALA A 508 -7.31 8.46 44.66
N GLY A 509 -6.52 7.75 43.85
CA GLY A 509 -7.03 6.96 42.72
C GLY A 509 -7.57 7.79 41.54
N CYS A 510 -7.38 9.11 41.52
CA CYS A 510 -7.75 9.98 40.41
C CYS A 510 -6.51 10.49 39.66
N ILE A 511 -6.55 10.45 38.34
CA ILE A 511 -5.52 11.00 37.46
C ILE A 511 -6.15 12.17 36.71
N GLU A 512 -5.51 13.34 36.75
CA GLU A 512 -5.89 14.49 35.92
C GLU A 512 -4.61 15.04 35.28
N VAL A 513 -4.53 14.92 33.96
CA VAL A 513 -3.36 15.29 33.16
C VAL A 513 -3.81 16.26 32.07
N TRP A 514 -3.09 17.37 31.94
CA TRP A 514 -3.32 18.38 30.93
C TRP A 514 -2.18 18.35 29.93
N LEU A 515 -2.52 18.16 28.65
CA LEU A 515 -1.58 18.01 27.56
C LEU A 515 -1.75 19.16 26.57
N ARG A 516 -0.65 19.63 26.01
CA ARG A 516 -0.65 20.57 24.90
C ARG A 516 -0.03 19.93 23.67
N GLY A 517 -0.78 19.92 22.56
CA GLY A 517 -0.28 19.46 21.28
C GLY A 517 0.78 20.43 20.75
N MET A 518 2.01 19.96 20.55
CA MET A 518 3.08 20.80 20.00
C MET A 518 2.91 21.07 18.49
N ARG A 519 1.96 20.41 17.82
CA ARG A 519 1.67 20.58 16.39
C ARG A 519 0.67 21.70 16.10
N ASP A 520 -0.34 21.85 16.96
CA ASP A 520 -1.48 22.75 16.75
C ASP A 520 -1.72 23.70 17.94
N ASP A 521 -0.91 23.62 18.99
CA ASP A 521 -0.99 24.40 20.23
C ASP A 521 -2.33 24.22 21.00
N LYS A 522 -3.09 23.17 20.68
CA LYS A 522 -4.36 22.87 21.35
C LYS A 522 -4.13 22.16 22.68
N VAL A 523 -5.04 22.40 23.62
CA VAL A 523 -5.01 21.81 24.95
C VAL A 523 -6.01 20.67 25.05
N HIS A 524 -5.59 19.57 25.66
CA HIS A 524 -6.37 18.36 25.88
C HIS A 524 -6.32 17.99 27.35
N CYS A 525 -7.36 17.33 27.86
CA CYS A 525 -7.38 16.86 29.23
C CYS A 525 -7.71 15.37 29.30
N PHE A 526 -6.89 14.62 30.01
CA PHE A 526 -7.11 13.22 30.33
C PHE A 526 -7.44 13.10 31.82
N LYS A 527 -8.60 12.51 32.12
CA LYS A 527 -9.07 12.28 33.48
C LYS A 527 -9.38 10.79 33.66
N SER A 528 -8.99 10.23 34.79
CA SER A 528 -9.42 8.91 35.24
C SER A 528 -9.84 9.01 36.70
N ASN A 529 -10.98 8.41 37.04
CA ASN A 529 -11.47 8.39 38.41
C ASN A 529 -11.26 7.00 39.05
N ALA A 530 -11.43 6.93 40.37
CA ALA A 530 -11.30 5.68 41.12
C ALA A 530 -12.38 4.62 40.76
N SER A 531 -13.44 5.01 40.06
CA SER A 531 -14.49 4.09 39.58
C SER A 531 -14.17 3.44 38.23
N GLY A 532 -12.99 3.71 37.65
CA GLY A 532 -12.59 3.18 36.35
C GLY A 532 -13.10 3.96 35.14
N LYS A 533 -13.80 5.09 35.35
CA LYS A 533 -14.26 5.95 34.27
C LYS A 533 -13.12 6.83 33.77
N VAL A 534 -12.82 6.73 32.48
CA VAL A 534 -11.83 7.54 31.77
C VAL A 534 -12.57 8.58 30.94
N THR A 535 -12.12 9.84 31.02
CA THR A 535 -12.68 10.96 30.27
C THR A 535 -11.56 11.69 29.55
N ILE A 536 -11.68 11.80 28.23
CA ILE A 536 -10.74 12.47 27.35
C ILE A 536 -11.47 13.68 26.78
N GLN A 537 -11.06 14.88 27.17
CA GLN A 537 -11.61 16.14 26.69
C GLN A 537 -10.69 16.69 25.61
N THR A 538 -11.18 16.74 24.37
CA THR A 538 -10.41 17.11 23.19
C THR A 538 -11.34 17.54 22.05
N ASP A 539 -10.92 18.53 21.27
CA ASP A 539 -11.58 18.90 20.02
C ASP A 539 -11.12 18.04 18.82
N ASP A 540 -10.04 17.27 19.00
CA ASP A 540 -9.50 16.38 17.98
C ASP A 540 -10.01 14.93 18.18
N PRO A 541 -10.90 14.44 17.30
CA PRO A 541 -11.41 13.07 17.37
C PRO A 541 -10.33 12.03 17.05
N THR A 542 -9.28 12.39 16.30
CA THR A 542 -8.20 11.44 15.95
C THR A 542 -7.34 11.12 17.16
N LEU A 543 -6.93 12.12 17.94
CA LEU A 543 -6.24 11.93 19.21
C LEU A 543 -7.06 11.09 20.19
N ALA A 544 -8.36 11.39 20.33
CA ALA A 544 -9.24 10.60 21.19
C ALA A 544 -9.26 9.11 20.80
N GLY A 545 -9.36 8.83 19.50
CA GLY A 545 -9.30 7.45 18.98
C GLY A 545 -7.95 6.79 19.25
N ASP A 546 -6.84 7.48 18.97
CA ASP A 546 -5.49 6.94 19.22
C ASP A 546 -5.27 6.60 20.71
N VAL A 547 -5.73 7.46 21.62
CA VAL A 547 -5.64 7.26 23.06
C VAL A 547 -6.49 6.06 23.50
N ILE A 548 -7.74 5.97 23.07
CA ILE A 548 -8.62 4.85 23.42
C ILE A 548 -8.06 3.52 22.88
N GLN A 549 -7.63 3.47 21.62
CA GLN A 549 -7.07 2.26 21.02
C GLN A 549 -5.79 1.80 21.71
N SER A 550 -4.87 2.72 21.96
CA SER A 550 -3.60 2.39 22.63
C SER A 550 -3.81 1.97 24.08
N LEU A 551 -4.74 2.60 24.80
CA LEU A 551 -5.12 2.19 26.15
C LEU A 551 -5.76 0.80 26.17
N ALA A 552 -6.72 0.54 25.28
CA ALA A 552 -7.38 -0.77 25.17
C ALA A 552 -6.38 -1.88 24.83
N MET A 553 -5.45 -1.61 23.90
CA MET A 553 -4.38 -2.54 23.52
C MET A 553 -3.43 -2.84 24.70
N TYR A 554 -3.03 -1.81 25.45
CA TYR A 554 -2.14 -1.96 26.60
C TYR A 554 -2.79 -2.74 27.76
N LEU A 555 -4.08 -2.50 28.01
CA LEU A 555 -4.82 -3.20 29.06
C LEU A 555 -5.27 -4.60 28.64
N GLY A 556 -5.22 -4.92 27.34
CA GLY A 556 -5.70 -6.20 26.80
C GLY A 556 -7.23 -6.30 26.75
N VAL A 557 -7.94 -5.17 26.75
CA VAL A 557 -9.40 -5.11 26.73
C VAL A 557 -9.90 -5.37 25.31
N ARG A 558 -10.74 -6.41 25.14
CA ARG A 558 -11.29 -6.80 23.83
C ARG A 558 -12.39 -5.86 23.35
N GLU A 559 -13.29 -5.47 24.26
CA GLU A 559 -14.41 -4.59 23.96
C GLU A 559 -14.44 -3.44 24.97
N LEU A 560 -14.47 -2.22 24.45
CA LEU A 560 -14.56 -1.01 25.25
C LEU A 560 -15.71 -0.16 24.71
N ASN A 561 -16.70 0.05 25.57
CA ASN A 561 -17.81 0.95 25.28
C ASN A 561 -17.39 2.39 25.59
N SER A 562 -17.66 3.28 24.64
CA SER A 562 -17.29 4.69 24.69
C SER A 562 -18.45 5.56 24.25
N GLU A 563 -18.75 6.61 25.00
CA GLU A 563 -19.64 7.70 24.61
C GLU A 563 -18.81 8.86 24.07
N ALA A 564 -19.01 9.25 22.82
CA ALA A 564 -18.24 10.29 22.16
C ALA A 564 -19.15 11.43 21.67
N THR A 565 -18.72 12.67 21.88
CA THR A 565 -19.45 13.87 21.42
C THR A 565 -18.53 14.77 20.61
N PHE A 566 -18.77 14.86 19.30
CA PHE A 566 -18.02 15.70 18.36
C PHE A 566 -18.97 16.36 17.32
N PRO A 567 -19.68 17.45 17.69
CA PRO A 567 -20.71 18.04 16.82
C PRO A 567 -20.19 18.51 15.45
N ALA A 568 -18.96 19.03 15.41
CA ALA A 568 -18.33 19.51 14.17
C ALA A 568 -17.90 18.38 13.22
N GLU A 569 -17.62 17.17 13.73
CA GLU A 569 -17.35 16.00 12.89
C GLU A 569 -18.68 15.42 12.37
N GLU A 570 -19.71 15.35 13.24
CA GLU A 570 -21.06 14.89 12.86
C GLU A 570 -21.65 15.72 11.71
N SER A 571 -21.59 17.06 11.79
CA SER A 571 -22.04 17.95 10.72
C SER A 571 -21.28 17.71 9.41
N ARG A 572 -19.95 17.56 9.47
CA ARG A 572 -19.14 17.29 8.27
C ARG A 572 -19.51 15.98 7.60
N MET A 573 -19.78 14.93 8.38
CA MET A 573 -20.21 13.63 7.85
C MET A 573 -21.60 13.71 7.21
N LEU A 574 -22.53 14.47 7.80
CA LEU A 574 -23.86 14.69 7.24
C LEU A 574 -23.78 15.47 5.90
N ASP A 575 -22.98 16.54 5.85
CA ASP A 575 -22.77 17.32 4.62
C ASP A 575 -22.12 16.48 3.51
N ALA A 576 -21.17 15.61 3.86
CA ALA A 576 -20.56 14.66 2.92
C ALA A 576 -21.58 13.65 2.40
N LEU A 577 -22.46 13.13 3.26
CA LEU A 577 -23.51 12.19 2.89
C LEU A 577 -24.52 12.80 1.91
N GLU A 578 -24.94 14.06 2.13
CA GLU A 578 -25.82 14.78 1.23
C GLU A 578 -25.18 15.02 -0.14
N ARG A 579 -23.89 15.41 -0.17
CA ARG A 579 -23.13 15.55 -1.42
C ARG A 579 -23.06 14.24 -2.19
N VAL A 580 -22.75 13.13 -1.52
CA VAL A 580 -22.70 11.79 -2.16
C VAL A 580 -24.04 11.45 -2.80
N LYS A 581 -25.16 11.73 -2.13
CA LYS A 581 -26.50 11.50 -2.68
C LYS A 581 -26.72 12.30 -3.97
N GLY A 582 -26.44 13.61 -3.94
CA GLY A 582 -26.60 14.47 -5.12
C GLY A 582 -25.71 14.05 -6.28
N LEU A 583 -24.46 13.69 -6.01
CA LEU A 583 -23.49 13.27 -7.02
C LEU A 583 -23.88 11.92 -7.66
N ARG A 584 -24.43 10.98 -6.90
CA ARG A 584 -24.93 9.69 -7.44
C ARG A 584 -26.11 9.88 -8.38
N GLU A 585 -27.02 10.79 -8.07
CA GLU A 585 -28.16 11.11 -8.96
C GLU A 585 -27.68 11.76 -10.27
N VAL A 586 -26.68 12.65 -10.19
CA VAL A 586 -26.04 13.25 -11.38
C VAL A 586 -25.32 12.20 -12.23
N ASP A 587 -24.58 11.29 -11.61
CA ASP A 587 -23.83 10.24 -12.31
C ASP A 587 -24.76 9.30 -13.10
N ALA A 588 -25.87 8.87 -12.49
CA ALA A 588 -26.90 8.07 -13.16
C ALA A 588 -27.49 8.79 -14.39
N ARG A 589 -27.71 10.10 -14.30
CA ARG A 589 -28.19 10.91 -15.43
C ARG A 589 -27.14 11.01 -16.54
N LEU A 590 -25.89 11.33 -16.20
CA LEU A 590 -24.79 11.46 -17.16
C LEU A 590 -24.52 10.14 -17.90
N GLN A 591 -24.69 9.00 -17.21
CA GLN A 591 -24.52 7.68 -17.83
C GLN A 591 -25.64 7.36 -18.85
N ALA A 592 -26.88 7.77 -18.57
CA ALA A 592 -27.99 7.65 -19.51
C ALA A 592 -27.81 8.55 -20.74
N GLU A 593 -27.38 9.80 -20.55
CA GLU A 593 -27.08 10.75 -21.63
C GLU A 593 -25.98 10.21 -22.56
N ALA A 594 -24.90 9.68 -21.97
CA ALA A 594 -23.79 9.10 -22.71
C ALA A 594 -24.19 7.89 -23.57
N ALA A 595 -25.03 7.00 -23.03
CA ALA A 595 -25.56 5.87 -23.77
C ALA A 595 -26.41 6.34 -24.96
N GLY A 596 -27.20 7.40 -24.77
CA GLY A 596 -27.94 8.07 -25.84
C GLY A 596 -27.02 8.67 -26.92
N GLY A 597 -25.97 9.37 -26.51
CA GLY A 597 -24.98 9.96 -27.41
C GLY A 597 -24.20 8.91 -28.22
N ALA A 598 -23.82 7.79 -27.60
CA ALA A 598 -23.17 6.67 -28.28
C ALA A 598 -24.08 5.98 -29.32
N ALA A 599 -25.38 5.81 -29.00
CA ALA A 599 -26.35 5.28 -29.95
C ALA A 599 -26.56 6.23 -31.15
N LEU A 600 -26.61 7.54 -30.89
CA LEU A 600 -26.73 8.56 -31.93
C LEU A 600 -25.48 8.57 -32.83
N LEU A 601 -24.28 8.50 -32.25
CA LEU A 601 -23.01 8.42 -32.97
C LEU A 601 -23.00 7.24 -33.94
N LYS A 602 -23.34 6.03 -33.47
CA LYS A 602 -23.44 4.83 -34.32
C LYS A 602 -24.40 5.05 -35.49
N SER A 603 -25.57 5.63 -35.22
CA SER A 603 -26.57 5.90 -36.27
C SER A 603 -26.08 6.89 -37.34
N ILE A 604 -25.23 7.85 -36.96
CA ILE A 604 -24.69 8.86 -37.89
C ILE A 604 -23.53 8.28 -38.68
N VAL A 605 -22.69 7.44 -38.08
CA VAL A 605 -21.62 6.73 -38.79
C VAL A 605 -22.22 5.82 -39.87
N ILE A 606 -23.27 5.06 -39.57
CA ILE A 606 -23.94 4.21 -40.57
C ILE A 606 -24.49 5.06 -41.72
N ARG A 607 -25.22 6.14 -41.40
CA ARG A 607 -25.78 7.05 -42.41
C ARG A 607 -24.72 7.81 -43.22
N LEU A 608 -23.58 8.11 -42.61
CA LEU A 608 -22.43 8.72 -43.27
C LEU A 608 -21.83 7.74 -44.29
N GLU A 609 -21.72 6.47 -43.92
CA GLU A 609 -21.19 5.44 -44.80
C GLU A 609 -22.16 5.14 -45.96
N ASP A 610 -23.47 5.11 -45.71
CA ASP A 610 -24.49 5.02 -46.77
C ASP A 610 -24.38 6.18 -47.77
N ALA A 611 -24.25 7.42 -47.27
CA ALA A 611 -24.07 8.60 -48.12
C ALA A 611 -22.76 8.54 -48.92
N ARG A 612 -21.69 7.97 -48.35
CA ARG A 612 -20.41 7.76 -49.03
C ARG A 612 -20.52 6.72 -50.15
N ILE A 613 -21.22 5.60 -49.90
CA ILE A 613 -21.45 4.54 -50.88
C ILE A 613 -22.30 5.04 -52.05
N LEU A 614 -23.28 5.90 -51.77
CA LEU A 614 -24.14 6.53 -52.78
C LEU A 614 -23.50 7.76 -53.46
N GLU A 615 -22.24 8.06 -53.16
CA GLU A 615 -21.48 9.23 -53.67
C GLU A 615 -22.18 10.59 -53.46
N ASN A 616 -23.04 10.69 -52.44
CA ASN A 616 -23.76 11.92 -52.10
C ASN A 616 -22.91 12.82 -51.18
N VAL A 617 -22.09 13.66 -51.80
CA VAL A 617 -21.13 14.55 -51.11
C VAL A 617 -21.81 15.55 -50.17
N ASP A 618 -23.01 16.04 -50.51
CA ASP A 618 -23.72 17.03 -49.70
C ASP A 618 -24.29 16.43 -48.41
N ASP A 619 -24.85 15.22 -48.45
CA ASP A 619 -25.31 14.54 -47.24
C ASP A 619 -24.13 14.04 -46.41
N MET A 620 -23.05 13.57 -47.05
CA MET A 620 -21.81 13.20 -46.38
C MET A 620 -21.24 14.37 -45.56
N ARG A 621 -21.18 15.58 -46.14
CA ARG A 621 -20.68 16.77 -45.45
C ARG A 621 -21.57 17.20 -44.28
N ARG A 622 -22.90 17.06 -44.44
CA ARG A 622 -23.86 17.29 -43.34
C ARG A 622 -23.65 16.30 -42.20
N ARG A 623 -23.54 15.00 -42.50
CA ARG A 623 -23.31 13.94 -41.50
C ARG A 623 -21.97 14.08 -40.80
N LEU A 624 -20.89 14.44 -41.51
CA LEU A 624 -19.58 14.74 -40.91
C LEU A 624 -19.64 15.93 -39.94
N THR A 625 -20.40 16.97 -40.28
CA THR A 625 -20.60 18.13 -39.40
C THR A 625 -21.37 17.73 -38.13
N GLN A 626 -22.42 16.91 -38.28
CA GLN A 626 -23.16 16.35 -37.14
C GLN A 626 -22.27 15.46 -36.27
N LEU A 627 -21.45 14.61 -36.87
CA LEU A 627 -20.50 13.74 -36.18
C LEU A 627 -19.49 14.57 -35.37
N LYS A 628 -18.95 15.65 -35.96
CA LYS A 628 -18.01 16.54 -35.26
C LYS A 628 -18.66 17.21 -34.05
N ASN A 629 -19.90 17.65 -34.17
CA ASN A 629 -20.62 18.29 -33.06
C ASN A 629 -20.87 17.29 -31.92
N ILE A 630 -21.40 16.11 -32.24
CA ILE A 630 -21.67 15.06 -31.23
C ILE A 630 -20.39 14.56 -30.58
N ASN A 631 -19.30 14.43 -31.34
CA ASN A 631 -18.02 14.06 -30.75
C ASN A 631 -17.53 15.13 -29.77
N GLY A 632 -17.70 16.42 -30.09
CA GLY A 632 -17.42 17.52 -29.16
C GLY A 632 -18.31 17.50 -27.91
N ASP A 633 -19.60 17.17 -28.06
CA ASP A 633 -20.53 17.00 -26.94
C ASP A 633 -20.12 15.84 -26.03
N LEU A 634 -19.83 14.67 -26.61
CA LEU A 634 -19.41 13.47 -25.88
C LEU A 634 -18.09 13.68 -25.11
N ILE A 635 -17.13 14.41 -25.67
CA ILE A 635 -15.87 14.75 -24.98
C ILE A 635 -16.17 15.63 -23.76
N ARG A 636 -17.00 16.66 -23.91
CA ARG A 636 -17.39 17.53 -22.79
C ARG A 636 -18.16 16.77 -21.71
N GLU A 637 -19.11 15.93 -22.10
CA GLU A 637 -19.84 15.07 -21.17
C GLU A 637 -18.92 14.10 -20.42
N HIS A 638 -17.91 13.54 -21.11
CA HIS A 638 -16.92 12.68 -20.49
C HIS A 638 -16.06 13.44 -19.47
N GLU A 639 -15.62 14.66 -19.79
CA GLU A 639 -14.89 15.52 -18.84
C GLU A 639 -15.74 15.86 -17.61
N ILE A 640 -17.02 16.19 -17.80
CA ILE A 640 -17.97 16.45 -16.71
C ILE A 640 -18.13 15.20 -15.84
N ARG A 641 -18.27 14.02 -16.45
CA ARG A 641 -18.39 12.75 -15.72
C ARG A 641 -17.15 12.45 -14.91
N LEU A 642 -15.96 12.61 -15.49
CA LEU A 642 -14.70 12.42 -14.79
C LEU A 642 -14.57 13.35 -13.57
N ASN A 643 -14.95 14.62 -13.71
CA ASN A 643 -14.92 15.57 -12.59
C ASN A 643 -15.96 15.23 -11.52
N SER A 644 -17.19 14.92 -11.90
CA SER A 644 -18.25 14.49 -10.97
C SER A 644 -17.85 13.21 -10.22
N HIS A 645 -17.22 12.26 -10.90
CA HIS A 645 -16.73 11.02 -10.30
C HIS A 645 -15.58 11.29 -9.31
N ARG A 646 -14.65 12.21 -9.63
CA ARG A 646 -13.59 12.64 -8.70
C ARG A 646 -14.16 13.28 -7.44
N GLU A 647 -15.17 14.14 -7.57
CA GLU A 647 -15.85 14.75 -6.42
C GLU A 647 -16.61 13.71 -5.57
N LEU A 648 -17.23 12.73 -6.22
CA LEU A 648 -17.89 11.61 -5.56
C LEU A 648 -16.89 10.77 -4.77
N ALA A 649 -15.76 10.41 -5.38
CA ALA A 649 -14.69 9.67 -4.72
C ALA A 649 -14.09 10.45 -3.54
N ALA A 650 -13.89 11.76 -3.69
CA ALA A 650 -13.42 12.62 -2.59
C ALA A 650 -14.42 12.68 -1.43
N SER A 651 -15.72 12.85 -1.73
CA SER A 651 -16.78 12.90 -0.72
C SER A 651 -16.95 11.54 0.00
N LEU A 652 -16.82 10.43 -0.73
CA LEU A 652 -16.79 9.08 -0.17
C LEU A 652 -15.56 8.83 0.70
N LYS A 653 -14.37 9.30 0.28
CA LYS A 653 -13.14 9.23 1.09
C LYS A 653 -13.32 10.00 2.40
N GLU A 654 -13.87 11.20 2.35
CA GLU A 654 -14.19 12.00 3.54
C GLU A 654 -15.15 11.27 4.48
N LEU A 655 -16.23 10.69 3.94
CA LEU A 655 -17.19 9.89 4.70
C LEU A 655 -16.50 8.68 5.36
N ASN A 656 -15.68 7.95 4.61
CA ASN A 656 -14.94 6.79 5.12
C ASN A 656 -13.94 7.16 6.22
N VAL A 657 -13.24 8.28 6.08
CA VAL A 657 -12.34 8.79 7.13
C VAL A 657 -13.16 9.14 8.38
N GLY A 658 -14.33 9.76 8.23
CA GLY A 658 -15.24 10.02 9.34
C GLY A 658 -15.71 8.74 10.04
N VAL A 659 -16.13 7.73 9.26
CA VAL A 659 -16.53 6.41 9.79
C VAL A 659 -15.36 5.71 10.47
N GLN A 660 -14.16 5.75 9.89
CA GLN A 660 -12.93 5.23 10.51
C GLN A 660 -12.65 5.90 11.84
N ARG A 661 -12.72 7.23 11.90
CA ARG A 661 -12.54 7.99 13.16
C ARG A 661 -13.55 7.53 14.20
N ALA A 662 -14.84 7.47 13.85
CA ALA A 662 -15.89 7.03 14.76
C ALA A 662 -15.68 5.58 15.24
N ALA A 663 -15.27 4.67 14.36
CA ALA A 663 -14.95 3.29 14.71
C ALA A 663 -13.75 3.20 15.67
N ARG A 664 -12.72 4.02 15.46
CA ARG A 664 -11.53 4.07 16.32
C ARG A 664 -11.81 4.60 17.72
N LEU A 665 -12.94 5.27 17.94
CA LEU A 665 -13.35 5.72 19.29
C LEU A 665 -13.81 4.57 20.20
N ARG A 666 -14.14 3.39 19.65
CA ARG A 666 -14.48 2.17 20.42
C ARG A 666 -13.28 1.24 20.51
N GLY A 667 -13.29 0.25 21.42
CA GLY A 667 -12.23 -0.77 21.51
C GLY A 667 -12.10 -1.65 20.25
N ARG A 668 -11.42 -2.81 20.35
CA ARG A 668 -11.15 -3.75 19.23
C ARG A 668 -12.40 -4.29 18.49
N SER A 669 -13.61 -3.89 18.86
CA SER A 669 -14.87 -4.08 18.13
C SER A 669 -15.01 -3.13 16.91
N GLN A 670 -14.00 -3.06 16.05
CA GLN A 670 -14.03 -2.24 14.82
C GLN A 670 -15.06 -2.78 13.82
N GLY A 671 -15.25 -4.10 13.78
CA GLY A 671 -16.14 -4.78 12.83
C GLY A 671 -17.60 -4.35 12.93
N PHE A 672 -18.17 -4.14 14.13
CA PHE A 672 -19.61 -3.90 14.26
C PHE A 672 -20.06 -2.49 13.83
N VAL A 673 -19.25 -1.45 14.05
CA VAL A 673 -19.57 -0.09 13.57
C VAL A 673 -19.31 0.02 12.07
N PHE A 674 -18.22 -0.57 11.57
CA PHE A 674 -18.02 -0.69 10.13
C PHE A 674 -19.19 -1.43 9.49
N GLN A 675 -19.60 -2.57 10.05
CA GLN A 675 -20.69 -3.36 9.52
C GLN A 675 -22.01 -2.60 9.57
N VAL A 676 -22.40 -1.93 10.67
CA VAL A 676 -23.67 -1.18 10.75
C VAL A 676 -23.67 0.09 9.89
N THR A 677 -22.56 0.82 9.83
CA THR A 677 -22.47 2.08 9.08
C THR A 677 -22.25 1.82 7.59
N ALA A 678 -21.39 0.86 7.23
CA ALA A 678 -21.23 0.37 5.86
C ALA A 678 -22.50 -0.34 5.38
N TYR A 679 -23.18 -1.18 6.19
CA TYR A 679 -24.51 -1.71 5.83
C TYR A 679 -25.53 -0.59 5.62
N ALA A 680 -25.56 0.44 6.47
CA ALA A 680 -26.53 1.52 6.33
C ALA A 680 -26.28 2.37 5.07
N ILE A 681 -25.00 2.53 4.67
CA ILE A 681 -24.58 3.19 3.43
C ILE A 681 -24.84 2.27 2.21
N CYS A 682 -24.52 0.98 2.28
CA CYS A 682 -24.74 -0.03 1.23
C CYS A 682 -26.22 -0.32 0.98
N LEU A 683 -27.06 -0.38 2.01
CA LEU A 683 -28.49 -0.69 1.90
C LEU A 683 -29.36 0.50 1.46
N ARG A 684 -28.77 1.67 1.16
CA ARG A 684 -29.52 2.91 0.83
C ARG A 684 -30.45 3.37 1.96
N ILE A 685 -30.19 2.97 3.22
CA ILE A 685 -31.03 3.35 4.37
C ILE A 685 -30.35 4.48 5.15
N TYR A 686 -30.34 5.65 4.52
CA TYR A 686 -29.77 6.90 5.05
C TYR A 686 -30.38 7.31 6.40
N GLU A 687 -31.66 7.02 6.65
CA GLU A 687 -32.29 7.24 7.96
C GLU A 687 -31.70 6.36 9.07
N ILE A 688 -31.23 5.14 8.77
CA ILE A 688 -30.59 4.27 9.77
C ILE A 688 -29.18 4.75 10.05
N ALA A 689 -28.41 5.17 9.05
CA ALA A 689 -27.10 5.79 9.26
C ALA A 689 -27.25 7.05 10.11
N ALA A 690 -28.11 7.99 9.70
CA ALA A 690 -28.40 9.22 10.44
C ALA A 690 -28.95 8.94 11.85
N ARG A 691 -29.85 7.96 12.03
CA ARG A 691 -30.34 7.54 13.37
C ARG A 691 -29.26 6.83 14.17
N THR A 692 -28.30 6.14 13.57
CA THR A 692 -27.18 5.49 14.29
C THR A 692 -26.20 6.54 14.80
N PHE A 693 -25.89 7.56 13.98
CA PHE A 693 -25.12 8.72 14.40
C PHE A 693 -25.85 9.53 15.49
N HIS A 694 -27.14 9.80 15.31
CA HIS A 694 -27.94 10.51 16.31
C HIS A 694 -28.20 9.68 17.59
N ARG A 695 -28.21 8.33 17.49
CA ARG A 695 -28.28 7.40 18.64
C ARG A 695 -26.93 7.11 19.28
N MET A 696 -25.79 7.51 18.71
CA MET A 696 -24.52 7.51 19.45
C MET A 696 -24.54 8.47 20.65
N ARG A 697 -25.49 9.41 20.68
CA ARG A 697 -25.81 10.25 21.85
C ARG A 697 -26.61 9.52 22.95
N TYR A 698 -27.19 8.33 22.69
CA TYR A 698 -28.16 7.66 23.57
C TYR A 698 -28.15 6.13 23.47
N PHE A 699 -26.98 5.47 23.53
CA PHE A 699 -26.94 4.03 23.80
C PHE A 699 -26.45 3.76 25.23
N LEU A 700 -27.28 4.23 26.17
CA LEU A 700 -27.36 3.69 27.53
C LEU A 700 -28.49 2.65 27.53
N CYS A 701 -28.19 1.48 28.10
CA CYS A 701 -29.11 0.38 28.41
C CYS A 701 -29.72 -0.37 27.20
N ILE A 702 -29.05 -1.44 26.76
CA ILE A 702 -29.54 -2.84 26.83
C ILE A 702 -28.34 -3.75 26.56
N SER A 703 -27.76 -4.23 27.65
CA SER A 703 -27.12 -5.54 27.81
C SER A 703 -27.36 -5.91 29.27
#